data_AF-A0A2T2WXD2-F1
#
_entry.id   AF-A0A2T2WXD2-F1
#
_cell.length_a   1.000
_cell.length_b   1.000
_cell.length_c   1.000
_cell.angle_alpha   90.00
_cell.angle_beta   90.00
_cell.angle_gamma   90.00
#
_symmetry.space_group_name_H-M   'P 1'
#
loop_
_entity.id
_entity.type
_entity.pdbx_description
1 polymer ?
#
loop_
_entity_poly.entity_id
_entity_poly.type
_entity_poly.pdbx_seq_one_letter_code
_entity_poly.pdbx_strand_id
1 'polypeptide(L)'
;MIRLGKPFVEGAVEPSVLLRQLTDIEGKGRDFYQQVFLVEIEDEAVHVLPYRQWGELQTQEKKRTVFVPDLHLAVAAPVIVPTGGNARVPQGRYAVPVYPFYRHDQVNTVASLSSFLNGRVAKTFDGSRYSGIVAAVSEELAERIMDAPESKGLIVLVDVHSGAYSHEPPFNPRDGVRLGPGHDENQELWANLAWILDKLWWAKLEEGGQYGHDQDGVCSFCHKPGEVVSLYSKAWPWFSVTWTAPFSTEVSRSALHEAIAVCQQCYAALSYGGKLFTDLSNSISPQILQEVFKGNVNAPRLSSVPRLNGSALVLPVLDSVLENEMFQQNILQGVRKMREKAGSESGADRHLGQIVGFDARLPEELADDAFRLTLIYYTIQNADVQLWAVIEDVLPSSVARLYDDLLFDLNEYAQELEFPSYQRSIPSLLGRAYGSGYLWQSLTHVLRLEELKRERFVHRVSANLQEAGKASLHGSLWPLQTEAKFYMLFSWFLRRLHVLASPTQQEEKGGGGIMRTWQELQAMANGDPSALAFGDDVEDLGFVMGHLVRRFSAQYYRKTSKDYLTQRVMTFGTALTPDVAGFRALGKIEELSHMLNMGLDPSFRQRIAVCLAEFTRNAEAVRKVRDAFMAAFWSGYGLYDLGSPQRAVKNADAPIQETN
;
A
#
# COMPACT_ATOMS: atom_id res chain seq x y z
N MET A 1 15.75 7.80 1.51
CA MET A 1 15.16 8.51 2.67
C MET A 1 15.65 9.94 2.81
N ILE A 2 16.97 10.19 2.87
CA ILE A 2 17.49 11.58 2.94
C ILE A 2 16.92 12.45 1.81
N ARG A 3 16.97 11.99 0.55
CA ARG A 3 16.35 12.68 -0.60
C ARG A 3 14.86 12.98 -0.42
N LEU A 4 14.12 12.13 0.28
CA LEU A 4 12.68 12.32 0.54
C LEU A 4 12.43 13.41 1.59
N GLY A 5 13.26 13.47 2.64
CA GLY A 5 13.10 14.44 3.72
C GLY A 5 13.79 15.78 3.47
N LYS A 6 14.82 15.83 2.63
CA LYS A 6 15.61 17.03 2.34
C LYS A 6 14.76 18.24 1.93
N PRO A 7 13.77 18.12 1.02
CA PRO A 7 12.92 19.26 0.64
C PRO A 7 12.15 19.87 1.81
N PHE A 8 11.84 19.09 2.85
CA PHE A 8 11.09 19.56 4.02
C PHE A 8 11.97 20.19 5.09
N VAL A 9 13.21 19.70 5.22
CA VAL A 9 14.16 20.21 6.22
C VAL A 9 14.89 21.44 5.70
N GLU A 10 15.20 21.48 4.40
CA GLU A 10 15.91 22.60 3.76
C GLU A 10 14.98 23.60 3.08
N GLY A 11 13.75 23.18 2.74
CA GLY A 11 12.75 24.07 2.17
C GLY A 11 12.15 25.00 3.22
N ALA A 12 11.50 26.07 2.76
CA ALA A 12 10.82 27.06 3.60
C ALA A 12 9.50 26.55 4.19
N VAL A 13 9.55 25.42 4.92
CA VAL A 13 8.40 24.89 5.67
C VAL A 13 8.36 25.55 7.05
N GLU A 14 7.18 26.03 7.44
CA GLU A 14 7.01 26.70 8.74
C GLU A 14 7.33 25.75 9.91
N PRO A 15 8.04 26.22 10.97
CA PRO A 15 8.42 25.36 12.08
C PRO A 15 7.24 24.68 12.78
N SER A 16 6.10 25.37 12.88
CA SER A 16 4.85 24.82 13.43
C SER A 16 4.41 23.54 12.71
N VAL A 17 4.52 23.50 11.37
CA VAL A 17 4.15 22.34 10.55
C VAL A 17 5.10 21.17 10.79
N LEU A 18 6.41 21.43 10.84
CA LEU A 18 7.41 20.38 11.09
C LEU A 18 7.28 19.82 12.50
N LEU A 19 7.09 20.67 13.52
CA LEU A 19 6.88 20.25 14.91
C LEU A 19 5.65 19.35 15.01
N ARG A 20 4.51 19.71 14.39
CA ARG A 20 3.32 18.84 14.36
C ARG A 20 3.59 17.47 13.78
N GLN A 21 4.41 17.38 12.74
CA GLN A 21 4.65 16.13 12.01
C GLN A 21 5.71 15.24 12.65
N LEU A 22 6.66 15.84 13.39
CA LEU A 22 7.77 15.14 14.05
C LEU A 22 7.43 14.67 15.46
N THR A 23 6.33 15.16 16.03
CA THR A 23 5.94 14.93 17.42
C THR A 23 4.60 14.18 17.51
N ASP A 24 4.26 13.69 18.70
CA ASP A 24 3.06 12.90 18.94
C ASP A 24 1.86 13.74 19.39
N ILE A 25 1.86 15.04 19.13
CA ILE A 25 0.85 15.98 19.65
C ILE A 25 -0.54 15.72 19.10
N GLU A 26 -0.66 15.23 17.86
CA GLU A 26 -1.94 14.78 17.26
C GLU A 26 -2.25 13.30 17.58
N GLY A 27 -1.26 12.55 18.08
CA GLY A 27 -1.30 11.10 18.23
C GLY A 27 -1.38 10.65 19.68
N LYS A 28 -0.40 9.82 20.09
CA LYS A 28 -0.36 9.22 21.44
C LYS A 28 -0.12 10.25 22.54
N GLY A 29 0.44 11.41 22.19
CA GLY A 29 0.79 12.49 23.11
C GLY A 29 -0.36 13.47 23.40
N ARG A 30 -1.46 13.40 22.64
CA ARG A 30 -2.56 14.38 22.73
C ARG A 30 -3.12 14.57 24.15
N ASP A 31 -3.18 13.49 24.93
CA ASP A 31 -3.83 13.50 26.24
C ASP A 31 -2.99 14.24 27.30
N PHE A 32 -1.69 14.47 27.08
CA PHE A 32 -0.85 15.20 28.03
C PHE A 32 -1.16 16.70 28.09
N TYR A 33 -1.86 17.23 27.08
CA TYR A 33 -2.27 18.63 27.04
C TYR A 33 -3.54 18.93 27.84
N GLN A 34 -4.11 17.91 28.53
CA GLN A 34 -5.23 18.10 29.45
C GLN A 34 -4.82 18.96 30.67
N GLN A 35 -3.58 18.81 31.14
CA GLN A 35 -3.04 19.53 32.28
C GLN A 35 -1.61 19.96 32.00
N VAL A 36 -1.44 21.23 31.63
CA VAL A 36 -0.13 21.83 31.36
C VAL A 36 0.24 22.75 32.51
N PHE A 37 1.25 22.34 33.28
CA PHE A 37 1.85 23.13 34.34
C PHE A 37 3.01 23.93 33.76
N LEU A 38 2.85 25.25 33.71
CA LEU A 38 3.91 26.17 33.31
C LEU A 38 4.67 26.62 34.56
N VAL A 39 5.98 26.42 34.54
CA VAL A 39 6.88 26.86 35.61
C VAL A 39 7.77 27.93 35.01
N GLU A 40 7.47 29.18 35.30
CA GLU A 40 8.22 30.34 34.82
C GLU A 40 9.50 30.49 35.63
N ILE A 41 10.61 30.67 34.91
CA ILE A 41 11.95 30.80 35.50
C ILE A 41 12.58 32.07 34.95
N GLU A 42 12.87 32.99 35.86
CA GLU A 42 13.61 34.22 35.60
C GLU A 42 14.82 34.24 36.54
N ASP A 43 16.03 34.16 35.97
CA ASP A 43 17.26 33.87 36.71
C ASP A 43 17.18 32.62 37.60
N GLU A 44 17.15 32.78 38.93
CA GLU A 44 16.94 31.70 39.91
C GLU A 44 15.55 31.74 40.56
N ALA A 45 14.72 32.71 40.21
CA ALA A 45 13.34 32.78 40.68
C ALA A 45 12.48 31.75 39.94
N VAL A 46 11.61 31.06 40.69
CA VAL A 46 10.70 30.04 40.18
C VAL A 46 9.28 30.47 40.51
N HIS A 47 8.40 30.42 39.52
CA HIS A 47 6.99 30.76 39.69
C HIS A 47 6.10 29.70 39.03
N VAL A 48 5.34 28.96 39.84
CA VAL A 48 4.37 27.97 39.32
C VAL A 48 3.01 28.61 39.02
N LEU A 49 2.70 28.71 37.73
CA LEU A 49 1.40 29.21 37.25
C LEU A 49 0.28 28.18 37.47
N PRO A 50 -0.99 28.59 37.55
CA PRO A 50 -2.12 27.67 37.51
C PRO A 50 -2.07 26.80 36.25
N TYR A 51 -2.36 25.50 36.38
CA TYR A 51 -2.36 24.62 35.21
C TYR A 51 -3.39 25.07 34.18
N ARG A 52 -3.06 24.88 32.91
CA ARG A 52 -3.92 25.23 31.77
C ARG A 52 -4.29 23.98 31.00
N GLN A 53 -5.50 23.94 30.47
CA GLN A 53 -5.91 22.92 29.51
C GLN A 53 -5.68 23.48 28.10
N TRP A 54 -4.82 22.82 27.30
CA TRP A 54 -4.52 23.23 25.93
C TRP A 54 -5.33 22.40 24.93
N GLY A 55 -6.64 22.64 24.89
CA GLY A 55 -7.58 21.92 24.04
C GLY A 55 -8.91 21.65 24.74
N GLU A 56 -9.71 20.76 24.17
CA GLU A 56 -11.09 20.52 24.60
C GLU A 56 -11.45 19.03 24.60
N LEU A 57 -12.36 18.65 25.51
CA LEU A 57 -12.97 17.32 25.52
C LEU A 57 -14.16 17.29 24.57
N GLN A 58 -14.06 16.52 23.49
CA GLN A 58 -15.14 16.33 22.53
C GLN A 58 -15.81 14.97 22.73
N THR A 59 -17.14 14.95 22.69
CA THR A 59 -17.92 13.70 22.74
C THR A 59 -18.22 13.24 21.32
N GLN A 60 -17.64 12.10 20.91
CA GLN A 60 -17.94 11.51 19.60
C GLN A 60 -19.26 10.72 19.61
N GLU A 61 -19.83 10.45 18.43
CA GLU A 61 -21.12 9.77 18.19
C GLU A 61 -21.32 8.46 18.96
N LYS A 62 -20.24 7.82 19.45
CA LYS A 62 -20.25 6.59 20.26
C LYS A 62 -20.11 6.81 21.78
N LYS A 63 -20.43 8.01 22.31
CA LYS A 63 -20.26 8.39 23.74
C LYS A 63 -18.83 8.28 24.28
N ARG A 64 -17.83 8.21 23.42
CA ARG A 64 -16.42 8.23 23.83
C ARG A 64 -15.98 9.68 23.89
N THR A 65 -15.63 10.15 25.08
CA THR A 65 -14.97 11.44 25.27
C THR A 65 -13.52 11.32 24.81
N VAL A 66 -13.11 12.19 23.89
CA VAL A 66 -11.75 12.25 23.35
C VAL A 66 -11.24 13.66 23.55
N PHE A 67 -10.04 13.79 24.12
CA PHE A 67 -9.36 15.07 24.21
C PHE A 67 -8.77 15.44 22.85
N VAL A 68 -9.09 16.65 22.39
CA VAL A 68 -8.58 17.25 21.15
C VAL A 68 -7.70 18.44 21.54
N PRO A 69 -6.37 18.34 21.41
CA PRO A 69 -5.46 19.41 21.79
C PRO A 69 -5.59 20.60 20.84
N ASP A 70 -5.38 21.80 21.38
CA ASP A 70 -5.14 22.98 20.57
C ASP A 70 -3.74 22.85 19.94
N LEU A 71 -3.71 22.56 18.63
CA LEU A 71 -2.47 22.33 17.90
C LEU A 71 -1.63 23.60 17.73
N HIS A 72 -2.22 24.79 17.85
CA HIS A 72 -1.46 26.05 17.84
C HIS A 72 -0.65 26.22 19.13
N LEU A 73 -1.21 25.84 20.28
CA LEU A 73 -0.50 25.85 21.56
C LEU A 73 0.42 24.65 21.73
N ALA A 74 -0.02 23.44 21.35
CA ALA A 74 0.71 22.20 21.60
C ALA A 74 2.11 22.16 20.95
N VAL A 75 2.32 22.84 19.82
CA VAL A 75 3.64 22.93 19.17
C VAL A 75 4.68 23.67 20.02
N ALA A 76 4.27 24.50 20.97
CA ALA A 76 5.17 25.18 21.90
C ALA A 76 5.72 24.27 23.01
N ALA A 77 5.10 23.10 23.20
CA ALA A 77 5.54 22.10 24.17
C ALA A 77 5.55 20.71 23.49
N PRO A 78 6.48 20.45 22.56
CA PRO A 78 6.46 19.21 21.75
C PRO A 78 6.66 17.96 22.61
N VAL A 79 5.82 16.94 22.38
CA VAL A 79 5.89 15.66 23.08
C VAL A 79 6.18 14.52 22.11
N ILE A 80 7.14 13.68 22.45
CA ILE A 80 7.40 12.40 21.75
C ILE A 80 7.20 11.26 22.74
N VAL A 81 6.28 10.35 22.42
CA VAL A 81 5.95 9.19 23.25
C VAL A 81 6.85 8.02 22.86
N PRO A 82 7.67 7.49 23.79
CA PRO A 82 8.54 6.35 23.51
C PRO A 82 7.74 5.14 23.00
N THR A 83 8.20 4.53 21.92
CA THR A 83 7.59 3.32 21.33
C THR A 83 8.03 2.03 22.03
N GLY A 84 9.11 2.07 22.81
CA GLY A 84 9.63 0.96 23.61
C GLY A 84 10.25 1.43 24.94
N GLY A 85 10.52 0.49 25.84
CA GLY A 85 11.02 0.77 27.19
C GLY A 85 9.93 1.22 28.17
N ASN A 86 10.33 1.58 29.39
CA ASN A 86 9.41 2.10 30.40
C ASN A 86 9.22 3.60 30.22
N ALA A 87 8.04 4.00 29.71
CA ALA A 87 7.70 5.39 29.42
C ALA A 87 7.61 6.30 30.65
N ARG A 88 7.60 5.73 31.87
CA ARG A 88 7.64 6.50 33.14
C ARG A 88 9.04 7.01 33.48
N VAL A 89 10.07 6.36 32.95
CA VAL A 89 11.49 6.68 33.19
C VAL A 89 12.00 7.58 32.05
N PRO A 90 13.01 8.45 32.27
CA PRO A 90 13.56 9.29 31.20
C PRO A 90 14.07 8.46 30.00
N GLN A 91 13.50 8.69 28.81
CA GLN A 91 13.84 7.99 27.57
C GLN A 91 14.33 8.98 26.51
N GLY A 92 15.39 8.63 25.77
CA GLY A 92 15.95 9.48 24.71
C GLY A 92 16.54 10.79 25.22
N ARG A 93 16.61 11.81 24.36
CA ARG A 93 16.99 13.19 24.68
C ARG A 93 15.79 14.12 24.53
N TYR A 94 15.77 15.19 25.32
CA TYR A 94 14.73 16.21 25.29
C TYR A 94 15.27 17.49 24.64
N ALA A 95 14.55 18.00 23.64
CA ALA A 95 14.91 19.24 22.94
C ALA A 95 14.74 20.48 23.82
N VAL A 96 13.65 20.47 24.58
CA VAL A 96 13.22 21.54 25.48
C VAL A 96 12.76 20.90 26.79
N PRO A 97 12.72 21.65 27.91
CA PRO A 97 12.34 21.12 29.21
C PRO A 97 10.81 20.93 29.33
N VAL A 98 10.26 20.06 28.48
CA VAL A 98 8.85 19.67 28.39
C VAL A 98 8.74 18.20 28.77
N TYR A 99 8.07 17.92 29.88
CA TYR A 99 8.11 16.62 30.53
C TYR A 99 6.71 16.02 30.71
N PRO A 100 6.34 14.99 29.93
CA PRO A 100 5.07 14.30 30.11
C PRO A 100 5.08 13.40 31.34
N PHE A 101 4.01 13.50 32.14
CA PHE A 101 3.68 12.56 33.21
C PHE A 101 2.34 11.88 32.91
N TYR A 102 2.25 10.59 33.23
CA TYR A 102 1.10 9.74 32.92
C TYR A 102 0.07 9.69 34.03
N ARG A 103 0.50 9.94 35.28
CA ARG A 103 -0.28 9.85 36.50
C ARG A 103 0.32 10.77 37.57
N HIS A 104 -0.51 11.23 38.50
CA HIS A 104 -0.06 12.11 39.57
C HIS A 104 0.87 11.40 40.55
N ASP A 105 0.71 10.10 40.78
CA ASP A 105 1.59 9.30 41.66
C ASP A 105 3.09 9.35 41.27
N GLN A 106 3.40 9.79 40.05
CA GLN A 106 4.77 9.98 39.57
C GLN A 106 5.41 11.30 40.05
N VAL A 107 4.60 12.28 40.42
CA VAL A 107 4.97 13.70 40.53
C VAL A 107 4.25 14.45 41.66
N ASN A 108 3.47 13.76 42.50
CA ASN A 108 2.64 14.36 43.56
C ASN A 108 3.35 14.59 44.91
N THR A 109 4.64 14.30 45.02
CA THR A 109 5.43 14.62 46.22
C THR A 109 6.70 15.33 45.81
N VAL A 110 7.25 16.19 46.66
CA VAL A 110 8.51 16.89 46.38
C VAL A 110 9.62 15.91 46.01
N ALA A 111 9.70 14.76 46.68
CA ALA A 111 10.69 13.73 46.40
C ALA A 111 10.48 13.02 45.06
N SER A 112 9.24 12.61 44.73
CA SER A 112 8.93 11.97 43.44
C SER A 112 9.13 12.94 42.27
N LEU A 113 8.73 14.20 42.45
CA LEU A 113 8.87 15.27 41.47
C LEU A 113 10.34 15.64 41.24
N SER A 114 11.14 15.78 42.30
CA SER A 114 12.59 16.02 42.19
C SER A 114 13.29 14.90 41.42
N SER A 115 12.96 13.64 41.74
CA SER A 115 13.49 12.47 41.03
C SER A 115 13.06 12.45 39.56
N PHE A 116 11.78 12.76 39.29
CA PHE A 116 11.21 12.84 37.96
C PHE A 116 11.90 13.89 37.09
N LEU A 117 12.13 15.09 37.64
CA LEU A 117 12.74 16.23 36.96
C LEU A 117 14.24 16.01 36.75
N ASN A 118 15.00 15.65 37.79
CA ASN A 118 16.45 15.44 37.69
C ASN A 118 16.82 14.45 36.58
N GLY A 119 16.09 13.33 36.49
CA GLY A 119 16.34 12.32 35.46
C GLY A 119 16.08 12.80 34.03
N ARG A 120 15.16 13.76 33.85
CA ARG A 120 14.79 14.30 32.53
C ARG A 120 15.65 15.50 32.16
N VAL A 121 15.85 16.42 33.09
CA VAL A 121 16.75 17.57 32.98
C VAL A 121 18.14 17.12 32.56
N ALA A 122 18.71 16.06 33.15
CA ALA A 122 20.01 15.52 32.75
C ALA A 122 20.09 15.04 31.27
N LYS A 123 18.95 14.87 30.60
CA LYS A 123 18.83 14.45 29.21
C LYS A 123 18.27 15.56 28.29
N THR A 124 18.04 16.76 28.83
CA THR A 124 17.56 17.92 28.08
C THR A 124 18.73 18.72 27.52
N PHE A 125 18.56 19.35 26.36
CA PHE A 125 19.51 20.35 25.85
C PHE A 125 19.78 21.42 26.92
N ASP A 126 21.06 21.69 27.20
CA ASP A 126 21.52 22.60 28.27
C ASP A 126 20.90 22.32 29.65
N GLY A 127 20.58 21.05 29.93
CA GLY A 127 19.90 20.66 31.17
C GLY A 127 20.65 20.99 32.45
N SER A 128 21.98 21.15 32.39
CA SER A 128 22.80 21.59 33.53
C SER A 128 22.28 22.89 34.15
N ARG A 129 21.73 23.79 33.34
CA ARG A 129 21.17 25.06 33.79
C ARG A 129 20.04 24.90 34.81
N TYR A 130 19.23 23.85 34.67
CA TYR A 130 18.07 23.65 35.54
C TYR A 130 18.41 22.88 36.82
N SER A 131 19.61 22.33 36.96
CA SER A 131 19.96 21.43 38.07
C SER A 131 19.87 22.12 39.43
N GLY A 132 20.18 23.42 39.51
CA GLY A 132 20.10 24.22 40.74
C GLY A 132 18.68 24.54 41.19
N ILE A 133 17.72 24.61 40.26
CA ILE A 133 16.34 25.05 40.54
C ILE A 133 15.35 23.90 40.70
N VAL A 134 15.72 22.65 40.39
CA VAL A 134 14.81 21.48 40.49
C VAL A 134 14.17 21.34 41.87
N ALA A 135 14.91 21.64 42.95
CA ALA A 135 14.39 21.57 44.31
C ALA A 135 13.26 22.59 44.53
N ALA A 136 13.50 23.87 44.18
CA ALA A 136 12.51 24.94 44.27
C ALA A 136 11.27 24.65 43.41
N VAL A 137 11.47 24.22 42.15
CA VAL A 137 10.38 23.78 41.28
C VAL A 137 9.56 22.67 41.92
N SER A 138 10.23 21.71 42.55
CA SER A 138 9.55 20.56 43.18
C SER A 138 8.75 20.94 44.41
N GLU A 139 9.23 21.91 45.20
CA GLU A 139 8.54 22.41 46.39
C GLU A 139 7.25 23.15 46.01
N GLU A 140 7.30 24.05 45.02
CA GLU A 140 6.12 24.82 44.60
C GLU A 140 5.09 24.00 43.82
N LEU A 141 5.55 23.05 42.99
CA LEU A 141 4.67 22.37 42.04
C LEU A 141 3.96 21.14 42.63
N ALA A 142 4.52 20.48 43.65
CA ALA A 142 3.95 19.25 44.20
C ALA A 142 2.53 19.44 44.76
N GLU A 143 2.28 20.53 45.48
CA GLU A 143 0.94 20.86 46.03
C GLU A 143 -0.05 21.15 44.90
N ARG A 144 0.37 21.94 43.88
CA ARG A 144 -0.47 22.27 42.71
C ARG A 144 -0.89 21.05 41.89
N ILE A 145 -0.01 20.05 41.77
CA ILE A 145 -0.35 18.79 41.10
C ILE A 145 -1.35 18.00 41.96
N MET A 146 -1.15 17.95 43.28
CA MET A 146 -2.02 17.20 44.20
C MET A 146 -3.45 17.76 44.23
N ASP A 147 -3.60 19.07 44.13
CA ASP A 147 -4.90 19.75 44.08
C ASP A 147 -5.61 19.64 42.73
N ALA A 148 -4.88 19.28 41.67
CA ALA A 148 -5.45 19.11 40.34
C ALA A 148 -6.22 17.76 40.23
N PRO A 149 -7.24 17.66 39.37
CA PRO A 149 -7.90 16.39 39.09
C PRO A 149 -6.92 15.34 38.53
N GLU A 150 -7.08 14.05 38.82
CA GLU A 150 -6.20 13.01 38.25
C GLU A 150 -6.29 13.02 36.71
N SER A 151 -5.16 13.30 36.04
CA SER A 151 -5.04 13.21 34.59
C SER A 151 -3.58 13.00 34.17
N LYS A 152 -3.38 12.78 32.87
CA LYS A 152 -2.06 12.95 32.24
C LYS A 152 -1.77 14.45 32.11
N GLY A 153 -0.51 14.82 32.16
CA GLY A 153 -0.13 16.22 32.02
C GLY A 153 1.29 16.45 31.55
N LEU A 154 1.64 17.73 31.43
CA LEU A 154 2.94 18.25 31.07
C LEU A 154 3.45 19.18 32.16
N ILE A 155 4.74 19.05 32.46
CA ILE A 155 5.49 20.08 33.18
C ILE A 155 6.38 20.76 32.14
N VAL A 156 6.21 22.06 31.98
CA VAL A 156 6.99 22.89 31.04
C VAL A 156 7.79 23.90 31.85
N LEU A 157 9.11 23.80 31.80
CA LEU A 157 9.98 24.80 32.41
C LEU A 157 10.15 25.96 31.42
N VAL A 158 9.48 27.07 31.68
CA VAL A 158 9.46 28.27 30.86
C VAL A 158 10.59 29.19 31.33
N ASP A 159 11.83 28.83 30.99
CA ASP A 159 13.00 29.68 31.20
C ASP A 159 13.06 30.76 30.12
N VAL A 160 12.80 32.01 30.52
CA VAL A 160 12.70 33.17 29.62
C VAL A 160 14.04 33.61 29.02
N HIS A 161 15.15 33.00 29.49
CA HIS A 161 16.50 33.18 28.96
C HIS A 161 17.01 31.94 28.23
N SER A 162 16.20 30.89 28.05
CA SER A 162 16.59 29.67 27.32
C SER A 162 16.65 29.86 25.81
N GLY A 163 15.94 30.87 25.29
CA GLY A 163 15.70 31.06 23.86
C GLY A 163 14.48 30.29 23.33
N ALA A 164 14.04 29.22 24.00
CA ALA A 164 12.79 28.52 23.68
C ALA A 164 11.56 29.36 24.07
N TYR A 165 11.67 30.10 25.17
CA TYR A 165 10.61 30.90 25.75
C TYR A 165 11.13 32.30 26.08
N SER A 166 10.24 33.30 26.04
CA SER A 166 10.56 34.70 26.30
C SER A 166 9.33 35.50 26.73
N HIS A 167 9.55 36.68 27.30
CA HIS A 167 8.49 37.64 27.56
C HIS A 167 8.04 38.45 26.33
N GLU A 168 8.92 38.50 25.33
CA GLU A 168 8.67 39.19 24.08
C GLU A 168 8.32 38.19 22.97
N PRO A 169 7.44 38.55 22.03
CA PRO A 169 7.20 37.73 20.86
C PRO A 169 8.49 37.62 20.01
N PRO A 170 8.72 36.48 19.33
CA PRO A 170 9.85 36.36 18.43
C PRO A 170 9.74 37.35 17.26
N PHE A 171 10.90 37.71 16.70
CA PHE A 171 11.02 38.70 15.62
C PHE A 171 10.14 38.37 14.41
N ASN A 172 10.07 37.09 14.03
CA ASN A 172 9.15 36.60 13.01
C ASN A 172 7.87 36.08 13.69
N PRO A 173 6.70 36.73 13.47
CA PRO A 173 5.46 36.31 14.10
C PRO A 173 5.03 34.88 13.78
N ARG A 174 5.46 34.33 12.64
CA ARG A 174 5.15 32.93 12.26
C ARG A 174 5.86 31.89 13.12
N ASP A 175 6.94 32.30 13.78
CA ASP A 175 7.71 31.46 14.68
C ASP A 175 7.23 31.59 16.14
N GLY A 176 6.23 32.44 16.41
CA GLY A 176 5.73 32.74 17.75
C GLY A 176 4.43 32.06 18.09
N VAL A 177 4.36 31.50 19.31
CA VAL A 177 3.11 31.06 19.92
C VAL A 177 2.96 31.74 21.28
N ARG A 178 1.84 32.41 21.48
CA ARG A 178 1.48 33.05 22.75
C ARG A 178 0.95 31.99 23.71
N LEU A 179 1.64 31.80 24.84
CA LEU A 179 1.24 30.86 25.89
C LEU A 179 0.22 31.45 26.87
N GLY A 180 0.14 32.79 26.95
CA GLY A 180 -0.74 33.57 27.83
C GLY A 180 0.05 34.43 28.82
N PRO A 181 -0.58 34.95 29.89
CA PRO A 181 0.10 35.78 30.88
C PRO A 181 1.13 34.97 31.68
N GLY A 182 2.21 35.64 32.10
CA GLY A 182 3.22 35.12 33.03
C GLY A 182 2.82 35.28 34.50
N HIS A 183 3.81 35.27 35.39
CA HIS A 183 3.63 35.50 36.82
C HIS A 183 3.21 36.95 37.11
N ASP A 184 3.86 37.91 36.46
CA ASP A 184 3.36 39.29 36.35
C ASP A 184 2.31 39.33 35.24
N GLU A 185 1.06 39.71 35.59
CA GLU A 185 -0.04 39.80 34.64
C GLU A 185 0.20 40.81 33.51
N ASN A 186 1.18 41.72 33.67
CA ASN A 186 1.59 42.66 32.62
C ASN A 186 2.58 42.07 31.62
N GLN A 187 3.14 40.90 31.91
CA GLN A 187 4.06 40.18 31.05
C GLN A 187 3.34 39.00 30.37
N GLU A 188 3.65 38.78 29.10
CA GLU A 188 3.17 37.61 28.37
C GLU A 188 4.28 36.58 28.23
N LEU A 189 3.91 35.31 28.09
CA LEU A 189 4.83 34.22 27.78
C LEU A 189 4.67 33.84 26.32
N TRP A 190 5.79 33.81 25.61
CA TRP A 190 5.89 33.43 24.21
C TRP A 190 6.82 32.26 24.03
N ALA A 191 6.52 31.40 23.06
CA ALA A 191 7.40 30.32 22.61
C ALA A 191 7.97 30.61 21.23
N ASN A 192 9.25 30.32 21.04
CA ASN A 192 9.98 30.46 19.78
C ASN A 192 10.10 29.10 19.07
N LEU A 193 9.20 28.84 18.13
CA LEU A 193 9.10 27.56 17.42
C LEU A 193 10.33 27.24 16.57
N ALA A 194 10.99 28.24 16.00
CA ALA A 194 12.21 28.03 15.21
C ALA A 194 13.35 27.50 16.10
N TRP A 195 13.50 28.07 17.30
CA TRP A 195 14.48 27.61 18.28
C TRP A 195 14.14 26.21 18.79
N ILE A 196 12.87 25.96 19.13
CA ILE A 196 12.39 24.64 19.58
C ILE A 196 12.67 23.57 18.51
N LEU A 197 12.43 23.87 17.23
CA LEU A 197 12.70 22.96 16.12
C LEU A 197 14.20 22.68 15.94
N ASP A 198 15.06 23.69 16.05
CA ASP A 198 16.52 23.51 16.02
C ASP A 198 16.98 22.52 17.10
N LYS A 199 16.52 22.70 18.34
CA LYS A 199 16.86 21.76 19.43
C LYS A 199 16.22 20.41 19.30
N LEU A 200 15.09 20.30 18.60
CA LEU A 200 14.53 19.01 18.23
C LEU A 200 15.45 18.25 17.29
N TRP A 201 16.08 18.93 16.33
CA TRP A 201 17.09 18.31 15.48
C TRP A 201 18.35 17.91 16.22
N TRP A 202 18.78 18.70 17.21
CA TRP A 202 19.85 18.28 18.12
C TRP A 202 19.48 16.99 18.87
N ALA A 203 18.29 16.92 19.47
CA ALA A 203 17.85 15.74 20.20
C ALA A 203 17.75 14.50 19.30
N LYS A 204 17.45 14.69 18.01
CA LYS A 204 17.51 13.65 16.99
C LYS A 204 18.95 13.27 16.65
N LEU A 205 19.87 14.21 16.49
CA LEU A 205 21.28 13.92 16.21
C LEU A 205 21.90 13.06 17.34
N GLU A 206 21.63 13.40 18.59
CA GLU A 206 22.06 12.62 19.76
C GLU A 206 21.56 11.16 19.73
N GLU A 207 20.37 10.92 19.16
CA GLU A 207 19.88 9.55 18.93
C GLU A 207 20.82 8.79 17.99
N GLY A 208 21.22 9.39 16.87
CA GLY A 208 22.15 8.80 15.91
C GLY A 208 23.55 8.60 16.49
N GLY A 209 23.95 9.45 17.43
CA GLY A 209 25.22 9.38 18.15
C GLY A 209 25.37 8.15 19.05
N GLN A 210 24.27 7.48 19.40
CA GLN A 210 24.26 6.34 20.33
C GLN A 210 25.19 5.18 19.90
N TYR A 211 25.42 5.02 18.60
CA TYR A 211 26.22 3.93 18.02
C TYR A 211 27.41 4.44 17.20
N GLY A 212 27.82 5.68 17.42
CA GLY A 212 28.97 6.29 16.76
C GLY A 212 28.80 7.78 16.59
N HIS A 213 29.83 8.52 16.97
CA HIS A 213 29.88 9.98 16.98
C HIS A 213 31.32 10.43 16.76
N ASP A 214 31.51 11.46 15.95
CA ASP A 214 32.79 12.15 15.75
C ASP A 214 32.53 13.65 15.58
N GLN A 215 33.31 14.49 16.25
CA GLN A 215 33.20 15.95 16.16
C GLN A 215 33.83 16.52 14.89
N ASP A 216 34.82 15.82 14.32
CA ASP A 216 35.65 16.30 13.21
C ASP A 216 35.58 15.35 11.99
N GLY A 217 34.41 14.79 11.74
CA GLY A 217 34.18 13.86 10.64
C GLY A 217 33.78 14.55 9.33
N VAL A 218 33.53 13.73 8.29
CA VAL A 218 33.01 14.19 6.99
C VAL A 218 31.73 13.43 6.68
N CYS A 219 30.64 14.16 6.43
CA CYS A 219 29.36 13.54 6.10
C CYS A 219 29.45 12.74 4.78
N SER A 220 29.02 11.48 4.80
CA SER A 220 29.02 10.59 3.63
C SER A 220 28.05 11.03 2.53
N PHE A 221 27.10 11.92 2.82
CA PHE A 221 26.06 12.33 1.87
C PHE A 221 26.28 13.73 1.28
N CYS A 222 26.66 14.70 2.10
CA CYS A 222 26.87 16.09 1.64
C CYS A 222 28.33 16.51 1.61
N HIS A 223 29.25 15.65 2.08
CA HIS A 223 30.70 15.89 2.12
C HIS A 223 31.15 17.13 2.91
N LYS A 224 30.26 17.74 3.69
CA LYS A 224 30.62 18.82 4.61
C LYS A 224 31.36 18.24 5.82
N PRO A 225 32.47 18.86 6.25
CA PRO A 225 33.15 18.50 7.49
C PRO A 225 32.36 18.99 8.71
N GLY A 226 32.57 18.36 9.87
CA GLY A 226 32.01 18.74 11.16
C GLY A 226 31.49 17.56 11.96
N GLU A 227 30.58 17.83 12.90
CA GLU A 227 29.97 16.80 13.74
C GLU A 227 29.15 15.80 12.90
N VAL A 228 29.44 14.52 13.08
CA VAL A 228 28.78 13.41 12.39
C VAL A 228 28.41 12.30 13.36
N VAL A 229 27.34 11.59 13.02
CA VAL A 229 26.84 10.43 13.75
C VAL A 229 26.62 9.24 12.83
N SER A 230 26.35 8.08 13.43
CA SER A 230 25.97 6.89 12.66
C SER A 230 24.61 7.04 11.96
N LEU A 231 24.35 6.20 10.96
CA LEU A 231 23.06 6.10 10.26
C LEU A 231 21.91 5.54 11.13
N TYR A 232 22.19 5.11 12.37
CA TYR A 232 21.16 4.60 13.28
C TYR A 232 20.01 5.60 13.42
N SER A 233 18.77 5.14 13.20
CA SER A 233 17.59 5.98 13.33
C SER A 233 16.39 5.17 13.80
N LYS A 234 15.69 5.66 14.83
CA LYS A 234 14.43 5.07 15.29
C LYS A 234 13.24 5.43 14.39
N ALA A 235 13.36 6.50 13.61
CA ALA A 235 12.32 6.93 12.69
C ALA A 235 12.18 5.99 11.48
N TRP A 236 13.19 5.18 11.17
CA TRP A 236 13.17 4.23 10.08
C TRP A 236 13.58 2.82 10.55
N PRO A 237 12.63 1.87 10.68
CA PRO A 237 12.89 0.56 11.28
C PRO A 237 14.04 -0.26 10.64
N TRP A 238 14.37 -0.05 9.36
CA TRP A 238 15.52 -0.69 8.68
C TRP A 238 16.90 -0.24 9.16
N PHE A 239 17.00 0.85 9.92
CA PHE A 239 18.26 1.23 10.57
C PHE A 239 18.12 1.23 12.09
N SER A 240 17.14 0.49 12.61
CA SER A 240 17.09 0.15 14.02
C SER A 240 18.05 -1.00 14.29
N VAL A 241 18.89 -0.88 15.33
CA VAL A 241 19.80 -1.95 15.79
C VAL A 241 19.07 -3.18 16.36
N THR A 242 17.74 -3.12 16.52
CA THR A 242 16.89 -4.27 16.87
C THR A 242 16.60 -5.16 15.67
N TRP A 243 16.74 -4.62 14.46
CA TRP A 243 16.72 -5.40 13.23
C TRP A 243 18.09 -6.02 13.00
N THR A 244 18.13 -7.33 12.78
CA THR A 244 19.35 -8.10 12.52
C THR A 244 19.86 -7.91 11.08
N ALA A 245 20.04 -6.66 10.63
CA ALA A 245 20.86 -6.42 9.46
C ALA A 245 22.30 -6.90 9.75
N PRO A 246 23.01 -7.49 8.77
CA PRO A 246 24.43 -7.74 8.95
C PRO A 246 25.14 -6.38 9.00
N PHE A 247 25.41 -5.86 10.20
CA PHE A 247 26.44 -4.85 10.37
C PHE A 247 27.76 -5.45 9.89
N SER A 248 28.61 -4.63 9.26
CA SER A 248 29.94 -5.08 8.84
C SER A 248 30.64 -5.74 10.02
N THR A 249 31.22 -6.92 9.82
CA THR A 249 32.09 -7.55 10.83
C THR A 249 33.34 -6.73 11.12
N GLU A 250 33.65 -5.76 10.25
CA GLU A 250 34.84 -4.91 10.34
C GLU A 250 34.64 -3.70 11.23
N VAL A 251 33.39 -3.25 11.46
CA VAL A 251 33.09 -2.04 12.24
C VAL A 251 32.32 -2.40 13.50
N SER A 252 32.86 -2.01 14.65
CA SER A 252 32.21 -2.27 15.93
C SER A 252 30.87 -1.54 16.04
N ARG A 253 29.93 -2.08 16.82
CA ARG A 253 28.61 -1.48 17.02
C ARG A 253 28.66 -0.08 17.66
N SER A 254 29.72 0.27 18.39
CA SER A 254 29.92 1.61 18.96
C SER A 254 30.55 2.60 17.98
N ALA A 255 31.03 2.14 16.82
CA ALA A 255 31.77 2.91 15.83
C ALA A 255 31.09 2.92 14.46
N LEU A 256 29.76 2.74 14.39
CA LEU A 256 29.04 2.63 13.11
C LEU A 256 29.14 3.90 12.24
N HIS A 257 29.50 5.05 12.82
CA HIS A 257 29.80 6.28 12.10
C HIS A 257 30.99 6.14 11.13
N GLU A 258 31.95 5.25 11.42
CA GLU A 258 33.10 4.96 10.54
C GLU A 258 32.65 4.30 9.22
N ALA A 259 31.51 3.58 9.22
CA ALA A 259 30.95 2.99 8.01
C ALA A 259 30.15 4.02 7.20
N ILE A 260 29.23 4.72 7.86
CA ILE A 260 28.40 5.78 7.26
C ILE A 260 28.25 6.91 8.28
N ALA A 261 28.87 8.04 7.98
CA ALA A 261 28.87 9.25 8.79
C ALA A 261 27.81 10.24 8.29
N VAL A 262 26.99 10.77 9.19
CA VAL A 262 25.85 11.64 8.85
C VAL A 262 25.90 12.91 9.70
N CYS A 263 25.96 14.08 9.06
CA CYS A 263 25.85 15.37 9.77
C CYS A 263 24.41 15.70 10.17
N GLN A 264 24.22 16.69 11.04
CA GLN A 264 22.92 17.14 11.53
C GLN A 264 21.87 17.38 10.43
N GLN A 265 22.22 18.10 9.38
CA GLN A 265 21.29 18.41 8.29
C GLN A 265 20.81 17.14 7.56
N CYS A 266 21.74 16.24 7.24
CA CYS A 266 21.41 14.97 6.58
C CYS A 266 20.65 14.02 7.52
N TYR A 267 20.97 14.04 8.82
CA TYR A 267 20.29 13.22 9.83
C TYR A 267 18.86 13.70 10.09
N ALA A 268 18.62 15.01 10.10
CA ALA A 268 17.29 15.60 10.13
C ALA A 268 16.47 15.15 8.91
N ALA A 269 17.02 15.25 7.71
CA ALA A 269 16.38 14.78 6.48
C ALA A 269 16.14 13.25 6.48
N LEU A 270 17.06 12.45 7.03
CA LEU A 270 16.89 11.01 7.23
C LEU A 270 15.71 10.71 8.17
N SER A 271 15.67 11.39 9.31
CA SER A 271 14.66 11.20 10.35
C SER A 271 13.26 11.55 9.83
N TYR A 272 13.14 12.71 9.18
CA TYR A 272 11.89 13.14 8.57
C TYR A 272 11.49 12.23 7.39
N GLY A 273 12.45 11.84 6.54
CA GLY A 273 12.22 10.89 5.45
C GLY A 273 11.73 9.53 5.95
N GLY A 274 12.27 9.00 7.06
CA GLY A 274 11.80 7.76 7.68
C GLY A 274 10.36 7.86 8.22
N LYS A 275 10.01 9.02 8.79
CA LYS A 275 8.64 9.34 9.19
C LYS A 275 7.70 9.39 7.98
N LEU A 276 8.10 10.09 6.90
CA LEU A 276 7.34 10.13 5.65
C LEU A 276 7.14 8.73 5.07
N PHE A 277 8.17 7.90 5.02
CA PHE A 277 8.05 6.51 4.57
C PHE A 277 6.98 5.75 5.37
N THR A 278 6.97 5.92 6.69
CA THR A 278 5.95 5.30 7.55
C THR A 278 4.54 5.83 7.27
N ASP A 279 4.41 7.14 7.03
CA ASP A 279 3.13 7.78 6.72
C ASP A 279 2.60 7.38 5.33
N LEU A 280 3.50 7.13 4.37
CA LEU A 280 3.18 6.69 3.00
C LEU A 280 3.00 5.17 2.87
N SER A 281 3.20 4.42 3.95
CA SER A 281 3.07 2.97 3.97
C SER A 281 1.66 2.53 4.33
N ASN A 282 1.05 1.73 3.46
CA ASN A 282 -0.28 1.16 3.65
C ASN A 282 -0.24 -0.37 3.60
N SER A 283 -1.10 -1.01 4.39
CA SER A 283 -1.22 -2.48 4.35
C SER A 283 -1.90 -2.91 3.06
N ILE A 284 -1.36 -3.94 2.41
CA ILE A 284 -2.01 -4.59 1.26
C ILE A 284 -3.27 -5.30 1.75
N SER A 285 -4.34 -5.24 0.96
CA SER A 285 -5.59 -5.91 1.29
C SER A 285 -5.37 -7.42 1.49
N PRO A 286 -5.85 -8.02 2.60
CA PRO A 286 -5.77 -9.47 2.81
C PRO A 286 -6.38 -10.28 1.68
N GLN A 287 -7.40 -9.75 1.01
CA GLN A 287 -8.05 -10.40 -0.13
C GLN A 287 -7.09 -10.56 -1.32
N ILE A 288 -6.27 -9.54 -1.59
CA ILE A 288 -5.23 -9.61 -2.64
C ILE A 288 -4.22 -10.69 -2.28
N LEU A 289 -3.72 -10.71 -1.04
CA LEU A 289 -2.74 -11.69 -0.59
C LEU A 289 -3.28 -13.13 -0.61
N GLN A 290 -4.54 -13.33 -0.21
CA GLN A 290 -5.18 -14.65 -0.26
C GLN A 290 -5.27 -15.20 -1.68
N GLU A 291 -5.52 -14.35 -2.68
CA GLU A 291 -5.54 -14.76 -4.09
C GLU A 291 -4.13 -14.98 -4.65
N VAL A 292 -3.18 -14.08 -4.34
CA VAL A 292 -1.77 -14.20 -4.77
C VAL A 292 -1.12 -15.48 -4.25
N PHE A 293 -1.35 -15.82 -2.98
CA PHE A 293 -0.76 -17.00 -2.34
C PHE A 293 -1.60 -18.27 -2.52
N LYS A 294 -2.68 -18.22 -3.31
CA LYS A 294 -3.47 -19.41 -3.63
C LYS A 294 -2.64 -20.34 -4.53
N GLY A 295 -2.41 -21.57 -4.05
CA GLY A 295 -1.58 -22.56 -4.75
C GLY A 295 -2.18 -23.03 -6.07
N ASN A 296 -3.46 -23.40 -6.08
CA ASN A 296 -4.24 -23.82 -7.25
C ASN A 296 -5.74 -23.53 -7.05
N VAL A 297 -6.60 -23.86 -8.02
CA VAL A 297 -8.05 -23.57 -7.97
C VAL A 297 -8.74 -24.19 -6.76
N ASN A 298 -8.33 -25.40 -6.38
CA ASN A 298 -8.94 -26.21 -5.33
C ASN A 298 -8.31 -25.98 -3.95
N ALA A 299 -7.21 -25.23 -3.87
CA ALA A 299 -6.55 -24.90 -2.61
C ALA A 299 -7.51 -24.06 -1.75
N PRO A 300 -7.67 -24.42 -0.46
CA PRO A 300 -8.48 -23.61 0.44
C PRO A 300 -7.89 -22.21 0.57
N ARG A 301 -8.75 -21.22 0.79
CA ARG A 301 -8.29 -19.88 1.14
C ARG A 301 -7.47 -19.95 2.43
N LEU A 302 -6.34 -19.27 2.44
CA LEU A 302 -5.51 -19.17 3.63
C LEU A 302 -6.29 -18.41 4.72
N SER A 303 -6.45 -19.05 5.87
CA SER A 303 -7.12 -18.46 7.04
C SER A 303 -6.35 -17.28 7.62
N SER A 304 -5.04 -17.24 7.39
CA SER A 304 -4.16 -16.13 7.75
C SER A 304 -3.15 -15.87 6.65
N VAL A 305 -2.90 -14.59 6.39
CA VAL A 305 -1.86 -14.09 5.49
C VAL A 305 -0.98 -13.11 6.26
N PRO A 306 0.33 -13.03 5.96
CA PRO A 306 1.19 -12.06 6.63
C PRO A 306 0.70 -10.63 6.36
N ARG A 307 0.85 -9.75 7.36
CA ARG A 307 0.57 -8.32 7.18
C ARG A 307 1.67 -7.68 6.34
N LEU A 308 1.49 -7.69 5.03
CA LEU A 308 2.37 -7.07 4.06
C LEU A 308 1.99 -5.59 3.89
N ASN A 309 2.97 -4.70 3.96
CA ASN A 309 2.81 -3.28 3.70
C ASN A 309 3.47 -2.93 2.36
N GLY A 310 2.91 -1.93 1.68
CA GLY A 310 3.49 -1.29 0.52
C GLY A 310 3.70 0.20 0.79
N SER A 311 4.80 0.75 0.30
CA SER A 311 5.09 2.18 0.33
C SER A 311 5.38 2.65 -1.09
N ALA A 312 4.81 3.79 -1.47
CA ALA A 312 5.03 4.43 -2.76
C ALA A 312 5.78 5.75 -2.55
N LEU A 313 6.99 5.83 -3.09
CA LEU A 313 7.88 6.99 -2.95
C LEU A 313 8.11 7.62 -4.30
N VAL A 314 7.96 8.93 -4.40
CA VAL A 314 8.34 9.68 -5.60
C VAL A 314 9.60 10.46 -5.28
N LEU A 315 10.66 10.23 -6.05
CA LEU A 315 11.94 10.90 -5.88
C LEU A 315 12.39 11.54 -7.19
N PRO A 316 13.05 12.70 -7.16
CA PRO A 316 13.64 13.27 -8.36
C PRO A 316 14.79 12.40 -8.87
N VAL A 317 14.98 12.37 -10.19
CA VAL A 317 16.08 11.63 -10.82
C VAL A 317 17.43 12.26 -10.47
N LEU A 318 17.50 13.60 -10.45
CA LEU A 318 18.71 14.37 -10.17
C LEU A 318 18.58 15.12 -8.84
N ASP A 319 19.69 15.35 -8.15
CA ASP A 319 19.67 16.17 -6.93
C ASP A 319 19.69 17.68 -7.25
N SER A 320 20.20 18.08 -8.43
CA SER A 320 20.28 19.48 -8.85
C SER A 320 18.91 20.14 -9.05
N VAL A 321 17.87 19.36 -9.37
CA VAL A 321 16.51 19.90 -9.49
C VAL A 321 15.95 20.34 -8.15
N LEU A 322 16.51 19.87 -7.03
CA LEU A 322 16.17 20.36 -5.70
C LEU A 322 16.70 21.78 -5.45
N GLU A 323 17.53 22.36 -6.30
CA GLU A 323 17.94 23.78 -6.17
C GLU A 323 16.89 24.73 -6.73
N ASN A 324 15.91 24.23 -7.50
CA ASN A 324 14.84 25.02 -8.07
C ASN A 324 13.67 25.14 -7.08
N GLU A 325 13.35 26.37 -6.67
CA GLU A 325 12.30 26.65 -5.69
C GLU A 325 10.92 26.13 -6.12
N MET A 326 10.53 26.30 -7.39
CA MET A 326 9.24 25.82 -7.90
C MET A 326 9.18 24.29 -7.87
N PHE A 327 10.27 23.62 -8.23
CA PHE A 327 10.36 22.16 -8.17
C PHE A 327 10.31 21.64 -6.72
N GLN A 328 10.95 22.32 -5.78
CA GLN A 328 10.81 22.01 -4.35
C GLN A 328 9.37 22.16 -3.87
N GLN A 329 8.67 23.23 -4.27
CA GLN A 329 7.26 23.43 -3.90
C GLN A 329 6.36 22.31 -4.46
N ASN A 330 6.60 21.87 -5.70
CA ASN A 330 5.88 20.71 -6.27
C ASN A 330 6.09 19.44 -5.46
N ILE A 331 7.33 19.18 -5.00
CA ILE A 331 7.60 18.03 -4.12
C ILE A 331 6.86 18.16 -2.79
N LEU A 332 6.93 19.32 -2.15
CA LEU A 332 6.27 19.57 -0.87
C LEU A 332 4.76 19.38 -0.98
N GLN A 333 4.13 19.96 -2.00
CA GLN A 333 2.70 19.85 -2.25
C GLN A 333 2.29 18.42 -2.61
N GLY A 334 3.02 17.78 -3.54
CA GLY A 334 2.73 16.42 -3.96
C GLY A 334 2.86 15.42 -2.80
N VAL A 335 3.96 15.44 -2.05
CA VAL A 335 4.14 14.53 -0.90
C VAL A 335 3.12 14.80 0.20
N ARG A 336 2.66 16.05 0.40
CA ARG A 336 1.54 16.34 1.30
C ARG A 336 0.26 15.65 0.83
N LYS A 337 -0.11 15.79 -0.45
CA LYS A 337 -1.27 15.10 -1.06
C LYS A 337 -1.17 13.58 -0.96
N MET A 338 0.03 13.00 -1.07
CA MET A 338 0.25 11.55 -0.91
C MET A 338 0.01 11.05 0.52
N ARG A 339 0.15 11.91 1.54
CA ARG A 339 -0.11 11.57 2.96
C ARG A 339 -1.58 11.69 3.34
N GLU A 340 -2.38 12.41 2.56
CA GLU A 340 -3.81 12.51 2.80
C GLU A 340 -4.48 11.16 2.55
N LYS A 341 -5.42 10.80 3.44
CA LYS A 341 -6.17 9.55 3.29
C LYS A 341 -7.17 9.67 2.14
N ALA A 342 -7.46 8.53 1.48
CA ALA A 342 -8.47 8.45 0.43
C ALA A 342 -9.80 9.09 0.88
N GLY A 343 -10.26 10.12 0.16
CA GLY A 343 -11.47 10.89 0.47
C GLY A 343 -11.34 12.41 0.27
N SER A 344 -10.12 12.96 0.20
CA SER A 344 -9.90 14.34 -0.29
C SER A 344 -9.98 14.35 -1.83
N GLU A 345 -11.07 14.87 -2.38
CA GLU A 345 -11.30 14.96 -3.82
C GLU A 345 -10.44 16.07 -4.45
N SER A 346 -9.22 15.71 -4.89
CA SER A 346 -8.52 16.41 -5.96
C SER A 346 -8.72 15.58 -7.23
N GLY A 347 -9.56 16.05 -8.16
CA GLY A 347 -9.96 15.27 -9.35
C GLY A 347 -8.82 14.93 -10.33
N ALA A 348 -7.66 15.57 -10.21
CA ALA A 348 -6.48 15.32 -11.04
C ALA A 348 -5.51 14.27 -10.46
N ASP A 349 -5.67 13.89 -9.19
CA ASP A 349 -4.77 12.96 -8.52
C ASP A 349 -5.13 11.49 -8.88
N ARG A 350 -4.13 10.67 -9.22
CA ARG A 350 -4.36 9.28 -9.62
C ARG A 350 -4.30 8.33 -8.42
N HIS A 351 -5.34 7.54 -8.22
CA HIS A 351 -5.45 6.55 -7.14
C HIS A 351 -4.89 5.19 -7.56
N LEU A 352 -3.70 4.84 -7.08
CA LEU A 352 -2.92 3.71 -7.59
C LEU A 352 -3.30 2.35 -6.97
N GLY A 353 -4.29 2.29 -6.09
CA GLY A 353 -4.61 1.08 -5.31
C GLY A 353 -4.87 -0.17 -6.15
N GLN A 354 -5.53 -0.03 -7.31
CA GLN A 354 -5.76 -1.16 -8.22
C GLN A 354 -4.50 -1.57 -9.02
N ILE A 355 -3.50 -0.69 -9.13
CA ILE A 355 -2.24 -0.93 -9.83
C ILE A 355 -1.21 -1.56 -8.88
N VAL A 356 -1.03 -0.98 -7.69
CA VAL A 356 0.06 -1.36 -6.76
C VAL A 356 -0.40 -2.30 -5.63
N GLY A 357 -1.71 -2.43 -5.40
CA GLY A 357 -2.32 -3.35 -4.42
C GLY A 357 -2.46 -2.81 -3.00
N PHE A 358 -2.11 -1.56 -2.74
CA PHE A 358 -2.27 -0.85 -1.47
C PHE A 358 -2.68 0.59 -1.73
N ASP A 359 -3.26 1.25 -0.73
CA ASP A 359 -3.67 2.65 -0.89
C ASP A 359 -2.46 3.55 -1.15
N ALA A 360 -2.43 4.16 -2.32
CA ALA A 360 -1.35 5.00 -2.81
C ALA A 360 -1.92 5.98 -3.84
N ARG A 361 -1.30 7.15 -3.92
CA ARG A 361 -1.72 8.25 -4.80
C ARG A 361 -0.51 8.78 -5.55
N LEU A 362 -0.70 9.13 -6.83
CA LEU A 362 0.24 9.91 -7.63
C LEU A 362 -0.40 11.28 -7.92
N PRO A 363 0.01 12.34 -7.19
CA PRO A 363 -0.43 13.70 -7.43
C PRO A 363 0.04 14.23 -8.80
N GLU A 364 -0.69 15.17 -9.38
CA GLU A 364 -0.34 15.81 -10.64
C GLU A 364 1.01 16.54 -10.59
N GLU A 365 1.37 17.12 -9.45
CA GLU A 365 2.64 17.84 -9.23
C GLU A 365 3.86 16.92 -9.37
N LEU A 366 3.62 15.61 -9.23
CA LEU A 366 4.60 14.53 -9.26
C LEU A 366 4.43 13.63 -10.48
N ALA A 367 3.47 13.92 -11.35
CA ALA A 367 3.15 13.17 -12.56
C ALA A 367 4.03 13.58 -13.76
N ASP A 368 5.33 13.79 -13.51
CA ASP A 368 6.32 14.20 -14.51
C ASP A 368 7.53 13.26 -14.50
N ASP A 369 8.10 12.97 -15.66
CA ASP A 369 9.20 12.01 -15.81
C ASP A 369 10.58 12.57 -15.37
N ALA A 370 10.65 13.76 -14.79
CA ALA A 370 11.77 14.19 -13.95
C ALA A 370 11.79 13.46 -12.59
N PHE A 371 10.71 12.77 -12.24
CA PHE A 371 10.59 11.93 -11.05
C PHE A 371 10.63 10.43 -11.38
N ARG A 372 10.92 9.62 -10.36
CA ARG A 372 10.75 8.17 -10.38
C ARG A 372 9.93 7.72 -9.19
N LEU A 373 8.94 6.88 -9.48
CA LEU A 373 8.22 6.14 -8.49
C LEU A 373 9.04 4.91 -8.07
N THR A 374 9.18 4.73 -6.76
CA THR A 374 9.79 3.55 -6.13
C THR A 374 8.75 2.92 -5.21
N LEU A 375 8.43 1.65 -5.46
CA LEU A 375 7.51 0.88 -4.64
C LEU A 375 8.30 -0.08 -3.76
N ILE A 376 7.98 -0.12 -2.47
CA ILE A 376 8.64 -1.04 -1.54
C ILE A 376 7.60 -1.88 -0.80
N TYR A 377 7.74 -3.20 -0.87
CA TYR A 377 6.87 -4.18 -0.23
C TYR A 377 7.61 -4.87 0.91
N TYR A 378 7.05 -4.82 2.12
CA TYR A 378 7.75 -5.30 3.32
C TYR A 378 6.80 -5.70 4.45
N THR A 379 7.24 -6.58 5.34
CA THR A 379 6.55 -6.91 6.60
C THR A 379 7.31 -6.32 7.79
N ILE A 380 6.59 -5.99 8.86
CA ILE A 380 7.18 -5.71 10.17
C ILE A 380 6.59 -6.71 11.16
N GLN A 381 7.44 -7.52 11.80
CA GLN A 381 7.06 -8.43 12.88
C GLN A 381 8.14 -8.43 13.95
N ASN A 382 7.77 -8.27 15.23
CA ASN A 382 8.72 -8.31 16.36
C ASN A 382 9.94 -7.39 16.23
N ALA A 383 9.74 -6.18 15.67
CA ALA A 383 10.81 -5.22 15.33
C ALA A 383 11.80 -5.68 14.24
N ASP A 384 11.56 -6.84 13.60
CA ASP A 384 12.21 -7.24 12.37
C ASP A 384 11.44 -6.76 11.16
N VAL A 385 12.18 -6.27 10.16
CA VAL A 385 11.63 -5.86 8.87
C VAL A 385 12.08 -6.83 7.80
N GLN A 386 11.14 -7.45 7.08
CA GLN A 386 11.49 -8.33 5.96
C GLN A 386 11.10 -7.64 4.67
N LEU A 387 12.07 -7.48 3.78
CA LEU A 387 11.86 -6.93 2.44
C LEU A 387 11.36 -8.04 1.52
N TRP A 388 10.25 -7.79 0.82
CA TRP A 388 9.66 -8.73 -0.14
C TRP A 388 9.99 -8.34 -1.58
N ALA A 389 9.92 -7.05 -1.89
CA ALA A 389 10.26 -6.51 -3.19
C ALA A 389 10.56 -5.01 -3.14
N VAL A 390 11.41 -4.57 -4.05
CA VAL A 390 11.63 -3.16 -4.39
C VAL A 390 11.45 -3.06 -5.90
N ILE A 391 10.54 -2.20 -6.33
CA ILE A 391 10.33 -1.88 -7.75
C ILE A 391 10.75 -0.43 -7.93
N GLU A 392 11.90 -0.25 -8.59
CA GLU A 392 12.50 1.05 -8.84
C GLU A 392 12.32 1.45 -10.31
N ASP A 393 12.67 2.70 -10.62
CA ASP A 393 12.68 3.25 -11.98
C ASP A 393 11.32 3.11 -12.70
N VAL A 394 10.23 3.38 -11.97
CA VAL A 394 8.90 3.45 -12.55
C VAL A 394 8.63 4.89 -12.97
N LEU A 395 8.35 5.10 -14.26
CA LEU A 395 7.98 6.41 -14.80
C LEU A 395 6.57 6.80 -14.36
N PRO A 396 6.36 8.03 -13.84
CA PRO A 396 5.02 8.56 -13.62
C PRO A 396 4.13 8.52 -14.87
N SER A 397 4.68 8.77 -16.06
CA SER A 397 3.94 8.65 -17.33
C SER A 397 3.47 7.23 -17.62
N SER A 398 4.27 6.21 -17.33
CA SER A 398 3.86 4.81 -17.46
C SER A 398 2.67 4.48 -16.56
N VAL A 399 2.72 4.96 -15.31
CA VAL A 399 1.62 4.78 -14.33
C VAL A 399 0.38 5.54 -14.75
N ALA A 400 0.53 6.76 -15.30
CA ALA A 400 -0.58 7.53 -15.84
C ALA A 400 -1.29 6.77 -16.95
N ARG A 401 -0.54 6.21 -17.92
CA ARG A 401 -1.12 5.38 -19.00
C ARG A 401 -1.82 4.13 -18.49
N LEU A 402 -1.25 3.44 -17.49
CA LEU A 402 -1.94 2.31 -16.85
C LEU A 402 -3.25 2.74 -16.19
N TYR A 403 -3.28 3.91 -15.57
CA TYR A 403 -4.47 4.41 -14.89
C TYR A 403 -5.53 4.89 -15.89
N ASP A 404 -5.13 5.75 -16.82
CA ASP A 404 -6.01 6.45 -17.76
C ASP A 404 -6.47 5.54 -18.91
N ASP A 405 -5.58 4.70 -19.46
CA ASP A 405 -5.83 3.94 -20.70
C ASP A 405 -6.20 2.45 -20.47
N LEU A 406 -5.97 1.91 -19.26
CA LEU A 406 -6.15 0.47 -18.98
C LEU A 406 -7.17 0.18 -17.89
N LEU A 407 -7.13 0.88 -16.76
CA LEU A 407 -7.93 0.48 -15.59
C LEU A 407 -9.44 0.62 -15.81
N PHE A 408 -9.90 1.69 -16.47
CA PHE A 408 -11.32 1.89 -16.72
C PHE A 408 -11.88 0.74 -17.56
N ASP A 409 -11.29 0.52 -18.75
CA ASP A 409 -11.66 -0.55 -19.66
C ASP A 409 -11.55 -1.94 -19.01
N LEU A 410 -10.52 -2.18 -18.18
CA LEU A 410 -10.36 -3.43 -17.44
C LEU A 410 -11.53 -3.68 -16.50
N ASN A 411 -11.95 -2.65 -15.77
CA ASN A 411 -13.06 -2.76 -14.83
C ASN A 411 -14.39 -2.94 -15.54
N GLU A 412 -14.60 -2.26 -16.67
CA GLU A 412 -15.78 -2.43 -17.52
C GLU A 412 -15.86 -3.87 -18.05
N TYR A 413 -14.80 -4.36 -18.70
CA TYR A 413 -14.75 -5.72 -19.23
C TYR A 413 -14.91 -6.78 -18.12
N ALA A 414 -14.32 -6.55 -16.94
CA ALA A 414 -14.51 -7.42 -15.78
C ALA A 414 -15.96 -7.40 -15.25
N GLN A 415 -16.64 -6.26 -15.31
CA GLN A 415 -18.04 -6.13 -14.90
C GLN A 415 -18.97 -6.86 -15.87
N GLU A 416 -18.74 -6.74 -17.18
CA GLU A 416 -19.48 -7.49 -18.21
C GLU A 416 -19.30 -9.01 -18.05
N LEU A 417 -18.10 -9.46 -17.68
CA LEU A 417 -17.82 -10.86 -17.34
C LEU A 417 -18.43 -11.30 -16.00
N GLU A 418 -19.05 -10.40 -15.24
CA GLU A 418 -19.47 -10.62 -13.84
C GLU A 418 -18.31 -11.18 -12.99
N PHE A 419 -17.10 -10.64 -13.15
CA PHE A 419 -15.91 -11.06 -12.41
C PHE A 419 -15.82 -10.31 -11.06
N PRO A 420 -15.49 -10.95 -9.93
CA PRO A 420 -15.58 -10.30 -8.61
C PRO A 420 -14.66 -9.08 -8.47
N SER A 421 -15.20 -7.94 -7.99
CA SER A 421 -14.49 -6.66 -7.88
C SER A 421 -13.20 -6.74 -7.04
N TYR A 422 -13.22 -7.48 -5.94
CA TYR A 422 -12.07 -7.65 -5.05
C TYR A 422 -10.89 -8.42 -5.68
N GLN A 423 -11.08 -9.05 -6.84
CA GLN A 423 -10.04 -9.79 -7.57
C GLN A 423 -9.49 -9.03 -8.79
N ARG A 424 -9.97 -7.80 -9.05
CA ARG A 424 -9.65 -7.04 -10.28
C ARG A 424 -8.35 -6.24 -10.22
N SER A 425 -7.70 -6.16 -9.05
CA SER A 425 -6.42 -5.45 -8.94
C SER A 425 -5.33 -6.14 -9.78
N ILE A 426 -4.43 -5.37 -10.38
CA ILE A 426 -3.31 -5.87 -11.18
C ILE A 426 -2.49 -6.91 -10.39
N PRO A 427 -2.11 -6.69 -9.11
CA PRO A 427 -1.40 -7.70 -8.33
C PRO A 427 -2.20 -9.01 -8.15
N SER A 428 -3.52 -8.94 -7.95
CA SER A 428 -4.38 -10.14 -7.90
C SER A 428 -4.38 -10.90 -9.23
N LEU A 429 -4.52 -10.17 -10.34
CA LEU A 429 -4.51 -10.75 -11.69
C LEU A 429 -3.17 -11.44 -11.99
N LEU A 430 -2.05 -10.76 -11.72
CA LEU A 430 -0.70 -11.30 -11.93
C LEU A 430 -0.41 -12.50 -11.03
N GLY A 431 -0.78 -12.42 -9.75
CA GLY A 431 -0.62 -13.51 -8.79
C GLY A 431 -1.37 -14.77 -9.22
N ARG A 432 -2.59 -14.61 -9.75
CA ARG A 432 -3.38 -15.74 -10.26
C ARG A 432 -2.83 -16.30 -11.58
N ALA A 433 -2.36 -15.43 -12.48
CA ALA A 433 -1.84 -15.81 -13.81
C ALA A 433 -0.47 -16.47 -13.78
N TYR A 434 0.45 -16.00 -12.94
CA TYR A 434 1.84 -16.46 -12.91
C TYR A 434 2.25 -17.12 -11.59
N GLY A 435 1.55 -16.81 -10.49
CA GLY A 435 1.86 -17.29 -9.14
C GLY A 435 2.62 -16.28 -8.30
N SER A 436 2.54 -16.47 -6.97
CA SER A 436 3.24 -15.66 -5.97
C SER A 436 4.74 -15.49 -6.25
N GLY A 437 5.43 -16.55 -6.70
CA GLY A 437 6.86 -16.50 -7.00
C GLY A 437 7.26 -15.58 -8.16
N TYR A 438 6.31 -15.19 -9.03
CA TYR A 438 6.55 -14.29 -10.17
C TYR A 438 5.82 -12.95 -10.04
N LEU A 439 5.10 -12.73 -8.94
CA LEU A 439 4.26 -11.54 -8.75
C LEU A 439 5.06 -10.26 -8.94
N TRP A 440 6.16 -10.10 -8.19
CA TRP A 440 6.91 -8.84 -8.16
C TRP A 440 7.62 -8.55 -9.47
N GLN A 441 8.19 -9.59 -10.11
CA GLN A 441 8.79 -9.47 -11.43
C GLN A 441 7.73 -9.06 -12.46
N SER A 442 6.58 -9.72 -12.47
CA SER A 442 5.50 -9.41 -13.42
C SER A 442 4.94 -8.00 -13.18
N LEU A 443 4.80 -7.59 -11.92
CA LEU A 443 4.35 -6.24 -11.58
C LEU A 443 5.36 -5.17 -12.01
N THR A 444 6.66 -5.46 -11.89
CA THR A 444 7.73 -4.60 -12.40
C THR A 444 7.58 -4.38 -13.91
N HIS A 445 7.40 -5.47 -14.68
CA HIS A 445 7.17 -5.37 -16.12
C HIS A 445 5.91 -4.54 -16.45
N VAL A 446 4.79 -4.76 -15.76
CA VAL A 446 3.56 -3.97 -15.97
C VAL A 446 3.80 -2.48 -15.71
N LEU A 447 4.40 -2.14 -14.58
CA LEU A 447 4.65 -0.74 -14.17
C LEU A 447 5.61 -0.01 -15.13
N ARG A 448 6.49 -0.75 -15.81
CA ARG A 448 7.41 -0.23 -16.82
C ARG A 448 6.84 -0.28 -18.24
N LEU A 449 5.59 -0.72 -18.41
CA LEU A 449 4.97 -0.98 -19.72
C LEU A 449 5.82 -1.91 -20.59
N GLU A 450 6.30 -3.00 -20.01
CA GLU A 450 7.02 -4.06 -20.70
C GLU A 450 6.11 -5.27 -21.00
N GLU A 451 6.45 -6.03 -22.03
CA GLU A 451 5.68 -7.22 -22.41
C GLU A 451 5.80 -8.36 -21.38
N LEU A 452 4.66 -8.94 -21.03
CA LEU A 452 4.60 -10.17 -20.23
C LEU A 452 4.53 -11.43 -21.12
N LYS A 453 5.17 -12.52 -20.66
CA LYS A 453 5.20 -13.80 -21.38
C LYS A 453 3.88 -14.56 -21.28
N ARG A 454 3.21 -14.75 -22.41
CA ARG A 454 1.90 -15.39 -22.51
C ARG A 454 1.92 -16.89 -22.18
N GLU A 455 2.98 -17.60 -22.54
CA GLU A 455 3.04 -19.07 -22.48
C GLU A 455 2.86 -19.59 -21.06
N ARG A 456 3.47 -18.92 -20.08
CA ARG A 456 3.38 -19.30 -18.66
C ARG A 456 1.97 -19.12 -18.12
N PHE A 457 1.32 -18.02 -18.47
CA PHE A 457 -0.07 -17.75 -18.11
C PHE A 457 -0.98 -18.84 -18.68
N VAL A 458 -0.88 -19.10 -19.99
CA VAL A 458 -1.70 -20.10 -20.67
C VAL A 458 -1.50 -21.49 -20.07
N HIS A 459 -0.25 -21.91 -19.87
CA HIS A 459 0.07 -23.22 -19.30
C HIS A 459 -0.59 -23.43 -17.93
N ARG A 460 -0.42 -22.46 -17.01
CA ARG A 460 -0.96 -22.54 -15.65
C ARG A 460 -2.49 -22.51 -15.63
N VAL A 461 -3.09 -21.57 -16.36
CA VAL A 461 -4.55 -21.40 -16.36
C VAL A 461 -5.24 -22.55 -17.09
N SER A 462 -4.63 -23.12 -18.12
CA SER A 462 -5.11 -24.34 -18.77
C SER A 462 -5.16 -25.53 -17.81
N ALA A 463 -4.12 -25.73 -17.00
CA ALA A 463 -4.11 -26.77 -15.97
C ALA A 463 -5.23 -26.57 -14.93
N ASN A 464 -5.40 -25.34 -14.46
CA ASN A 464 -6.47 -24.94 -13.55
C ASN A 464 -7.87 -25.19 -14.14
N LEU A 465 -8.09 -24.81 -15.40
CA LEU A 465 -9.34 -25.04 -16.13
C LEU A 465 -9.61 -26.53 -16.35
N GLN A 466 -8.59 -27.33 -16.65
CA GLN A 466 -8.73 -28.79 -16.78
C GLN A 466 -9.14 -29.43 -15.44
N GLU A 467 -8.57 -28.98 -14.32
CA GLU A 467 -8.91 -29.46 -12.99
C GLU A 467 -10.33 -29.04 -12.59
N ALA A 468 -10.67 -27.76 -12.76
CA ALA A 468 -12.00 -27.22 -12.51
C ALA A 468 -13.06 -27.89 -13.40
N GLY A 469 -12.75 -28.11 -14.68
CA GLY A 469 -13.61 -28.80 -15.64
C GLY A 469 -13.95 -30.20 -15.17
N LYS A 470 -12.95 -31.00 -14.77
CA LYS A 470 -13.16 -32.35 -14.20
C LYS A 470 -14.06 -32.32 -12.97
N ALA A 471 -13.82 -31.40 -12.04
CA ALA A 471 -14.64 -31.26 -10.83
C ALA A 471 -16.09 -30.88 -11.17
N SER A 472 -16.28 -29.98 -12.13
CA SER A 472 -17.61 -29.52 -12.56
C SER A 472 -18.45 -30.57 -13.28
N LEU A 473 -17.84 -31.61 -13.86
CA LEU A 473 -18.59 -32.73 -14.47
C LEU A 473 -19.37 -33.56 -13.46
N HIS A 474 -19.00 -33.50 -12.17
CA HIS A 474 -19.61 -34.26 -11.09
C HIS A 474 -20.27 -33.37 -10.03
N GLY A 475 -20.35 -32.05 -10.27
CA GLY A 475 -20.78 -31.09 -9.27
C GLY A 475 -21.15 -29.73 -9.87
N SER A 476 -20.80 -28.66 -9.15
CA SER A 476 -21.12 -27.29 -9.57
C SER A 476 -20.25 -26.83 -10.75
N LEU A 477 -20.84 -26.08 -11.69
CA LEU A 477 -20.11 -25.40 -12.78
C LEU A 477 -19.38 -24.14 -12.32
N TRP A 478 -19.67 -23.66 -11.11
CA TRP A 478 -19.14 -22.40 -10.60
C TRP A 478 -17.60 -22.30 -10.58
N PRO A 479 -16.84 -23.34 -10.18
CA PRO A 479 -15.38 -23.30 -10.25
C PRO A 479 -14.86 -23.15 -11.67
N LEU A 480 -15.41 -23.91 -12.62
CA LEU A 480 -15.07 -23.80 -14.04
C LEU A 480 -15.40 -22.41 -14.60
N GLN A 481 -16.58 -21.88 -14.29
CA GLN A 481 -16.99 -20.53 -14.69
C GLN A 481 -16.05 -19.46 -14.15
N THR A 482 -15.62 -19.59 -12.89
CA THR A 482 -14.71 -18.64 -12.24
C THR A 482 -13.32 -18.64 -12.89
N GLU A 483 -12.79 -19.79 -13.26
CA GLU A 483 -11.53 -19.88 -13.99
C GLU A 483 -11.67 -19.44 -15.46
N ALA A 484 -12.79 -19.75 -16.10
CA ALA A 484 -13.05 -19.34 -17.47
C ALA A 484 -13.15 -17.81 -17.61
N LYS A 485 -13.87 -17.15 -16.70
CA LYS A 485 -13.94 -15.69 -16.62
C LYS A 485 -12.56 -15.08 -16.41
N PHE A 486 -11.74 -15.68 -15.56
CA PHE A 486 -10.35 -15.23 -15.35
C PHE A 486 -9.49 -15.37 -16.60
N TYR A 487 -9.58 -16.49 -17.32
CA TYR A 487 -8.84 -16.67 -18.58
C TYR A 487 -9.21 -15.60 -19.61
N MET A 488 -10.50 -15.28 -19.75
CA MET A 488 -10.97 -14.21 -20.65
C MET A 488 -10.48 -12.83 -20.20
N LEU A 489 -10.62 -12.51 -18.91
CA LEU A 489 -10.21 -11.22 -18.35
C LEU A 489 -8.70 -11.00 -18.49
N PHE A 490 -7.90 -11.99 -18.13
CA PHE A 490 -6.44 -11.86 -18.15
C PHE A 490 -5.89 -11.84 -19.58
N SER A 491 -6.48 -12.61 -20.51
CA SER A 491 -6.10 -12.55 -21.93
C SER A 491 -6.36 -11.16 -22.52
N TRP A 492 -7.50 -10.56 -22.18
CA TRP A 492 -7.83 -9.19 -22.58
C TRP A 492 -6.86 -8.17 -21.95
N PHE A 493 -6.59 -8.28 -20.64
CA PHE A 493 -5.63 -7.43 -19.94
C PHE A 493 -4.24 -7.50 -20.58
N LEU A 494 -3.75 -8.72 -20.84
CA LEU A 494 -2.44 -8.96 -21.44
C LEU A 494 -2.34 -8.32 -22.83
N ARG A 495 -3.39 -8.46 -23.66
CA ARG A 495 -3.46 -7.82 -24.97
C ARG A 495 -3.37 -6.31 -24.87
N ARG A 496 -4.19 -5.70 -23.99
CA ARG A 496 -4.18 -4.25 -23.80
C ARG A 496 -2.83 -3.75 -23.28
N LEU A 497 -2.21 -4.47 -22.34
CA LEU A 497 -0.87 -4.15 -21.86
C LEU A 497 0.16 -4.17 -23.00
N HIS A 498 0.16 -5.20 -23.85
CA HIS A 498 1.08 -5.29 -24.99
C HIS A 498 0.88 -4.14 -25.99
N VAL A 499 -0.37 -3.73 -26.24
CA VAL A 499 -0.67 -2.54 -27.06
C VAL A 499 -0.08 -1.27 -26.44
N LEU A 500 -0.22 -1.10 -25.11
CA LEU A 500 0.36 0.05 -24.41
C LEU A 500 1.90 0.04 -24.43
N ALA A 501 2.51 -1.15 -24.29
CA ALA A 501 3.94 -1.35 -24.31
C ALA A 501 4.57 -1.11 -25.70
N SER A 502 3.88 -1.47 -26.78
CA SER A 502 4.40 -1.37 -28.14
C SER A 502 3.28 -1.08 -29.16
N PRO A 503 2.85 0.20 -29.27
CA PRO A 503 1.74 0.58 -30.15
C PRO A 503 1.98 0.26 -31.63
N THR A 504 3.23 0.26 -32.07
CA THR A 504 3.64 0.12 -33.48
C THR A 504 3.82 -1.32 -33.94
N GLN A 505 3.98 -2.30 -33.04
CA GLN A 505 4.30 -3.69 -33.44
C GLN A 505 3.07 -4.57 -33.75
N GLN A 506 1.85 -4.14 -33.42
CA GLN A 506 0.64 -4.93 -33.70
C GLN A 506 0.03 -4.69 -35.09
N GLU A 507 0.33 -3.59 -35.78
CA GLU A 507 -0.08 -3.41 -37.18
C GLU A 507 0.71 -4.33 -38.14
N GLU A 508 1.95 -4.71 -37.79
CA GLU A 508 2.79 -5.59 -38.62
C GLU A 508 2.60 -7.10 -38.34
N LYS A 509 2.18 -7.48 -37.13
CA LYS A 509 1.83 -8.89 -36.80
C LYS A 509 0.33 -9.14 -36.99
N GLY A 510 -0.17 -8.82 -38.18
CA GLY A 510 -1.49 -9.30 -38.61
C GLY A 510 -1.52 -10.82 -38.63
N GLY A 511 -2.36 -11.44 -37.78
CA GLY A 511 -3.02 -12.70 -38.14
C GLY A 511 -2.79 -13.97 -37.31
N GLY A 512 -1.99 -14.00 -36.24
CA GLY A 512 -1.83 -15.25 -35.47
C GLY A 512 -1.44 -15.06 -34.02
N GLY A 513 -2.41 -15.19 -33.10
CA GLY A 513 -2.13 -15.34 -31.66
C GLY A 513 -3.00 -14.52 -30.70
N ILE A 514 -4.08 -13.88 -31.17
CA ILE A 514 -4.93 -13.04 -30.33
C ILE A 514 -6.39 -13.51 -30.43
N MET A 515 -6.79 -14.28 -29.43
CA MET A 515 -8.17 -14.74 -29.24
C MET A 515 -9.15 -13.56 -29.17
N ARG A 516 -10.32 -13.71 -29.80
CA ARG A 516 -11.41 -12.73 -29.79
C ARG A 516 -12.00 -12.54 -28.39
N THR A 517 -12.76 -11.46 -28.19
CA THR A 517 -13.48 -11.23 -26.93
C THR A 517 -14.54 -12.30 -26.70
N TRP A 518 -14.95 -12.50 -25.44
CA TRP A 518 -15.97 -13.52 -25.14
C TRP A 518 -17.32 -13.21 -25.82
N GLN A 519 -17.66 -11.92 -25.98
CA GLN A 519 -18.87 -11.49 -26.69
C GLN A 519 -18.82 -11.88 -28.17
N GLU A 520 -17.71 -11.58 -28.85
CA GLU A 520 -17.51 -11.95 -30.25
C GLU A 520 -17.58 -13.46 -30.43
N LEU A 521 -16.94 -14.22 -29.54
CA LEU A 521 -16.93 -15.68 -29.59
C LEU A 521 -18.31 -16.30 -29.32
N GLN A 522 -19.08 -15.73 -28.39
CA GLN A 522 -20.47 -16.15 -28.18
C GLN A 522 -21.37 -15.79 -29.37
N ALA A 523 -21.18 -14.62 -29.97
CA ALA A 523 -21.90 -14.21 -31.16
C ALA A 523 -21.57 -15.16 -32.33
N MET A 524 -20.31 -15.55 -32.51
CA MET A 524 -19.91 -16.57 -33.48
C MET A 524 -20.55 -17.93 -33.18
N ALA A 525 -20.49 -18.39 -31.93
CA ALA A 525 -21.01 -19.70 -31.56
C ALA A 525 -22.54 -19.81 -31.73
N ASN A 526 -23.27 -18.69 -31.69
CA ASN A 526 -24.74 -18.65 -31.76
C ASN A 526 -25.31 -18.01 -33.06
N GLY A 527 -24.56 -17.19 -33.80
CA GLY A 527 -24.97 -16.46 -35.03
C GLY A 527 -24.57 -17.18 -36.32
N ASP A 528 -25.07 -16.83 -37.51
CA ASP A 528 -25.02 -17.65 -38.75
C ASP A 528 -23.81 -18.63 -38.94
N PRO A 529 -24.04 -19.96 -39.10
CA PRO A 529 -22.98 -20.94 -39.35
C PRO A 529 -22.10 -20.64 -40.58
N SER A 530 -22.62 -19.94 -41.59
CA SER A 530 -21.88 -19.60 -42.81
C SER A 530 -20.81 -18.52 -42.58
N ALA A 531 -20.95 -17.75 -41.49
CA ALA A 531 -20.01 -16.70 -41.10
C ALA A 531 -18.89 -17.19 -40.15
N LEU A 532 -18.86 -18.50 -39.82
CA LEU A 532 -17.83 -19.07 -38.96
C LEU A 532 -16.47 -19.11 -39.69
N ALA A 533 -15.57 -18.23 -39.27
CA ALA A 533 -14.19 -18.18 -39.74
C ALA A 533 -13.22 -18.02 -38.56
N PHE A 534 -12.27 -18.95 -38.47
CA PHE A 534 -11.28 -19.03 -37.39
C PHE A 534 -9.86 -18.59 -37.82
N GLY A 535 -9.58 -18.53 -39.13
CA GLY A 535 -8.22 -18.24 -39.62
C GLY A 535 -7.20 -19.25 -39.10
N ASP A 536 -6.07 -18.76 -38.62
CA ASP A 536 -5.02 -19.54 -37.94
C ASP A 536 -5.17 -19.54 -36.40
N ASP A 537 -6.27 -18.97 -35.87
CA ASP A 537 -6.51 -18.88 -34.42
C ASP A 537 -7.21 -20.14 -33.89
N VAL A 538 -6.42 -21.01 -33.28
CA VAL A 538 -6.92 -22.26 -32.70
C VAL A 538 -7.64 -22.06 -31.37
N GLU A 539 -7.51 -20.92 -30.71
CA GLU A 539 -8.20 -20.64 -29.44
C GLU A 539 -9.65 -20.25 -29.68
N ASP A 540 -9.92 -19.41 -30.69
CA ASP A 540 -11.28 -19.12 -31.13
C ASP A 540 -12.04 -20.41 -31.47
N LEU A 541 -11.37 -21.32 -32.20
CA LEU A 541 -11.91 -22.64 -32.52
C LEU A 541 -12.17 -23.46 -31.24
N GLY A 542 -11.20 -23.51 -30.33
CA GLY A 542 -11.34 -24.20 -29.05
C GLY A 542 -12.57 -23.72 -28.28
N PHE A 543 -12.73 -22.40 -28.12
CA PHE A 543 -13.87 -21.81 -27.42
C PHE A 543 -15.22 -22.18 -28.05
N VAL A 544 -15.37 -21.98 -29.36
CA VAL A 544 -16.63 -22.29 -30.05
C VAL A 544 -16.95 -23.78 -29.94
N MET A 545 -15.95 -24.67 -30.07
CA MET A 545 -16.14 -26.11 -29.87
C MET A 545 -16.62 -26.43 -28.45
N GLY A 546 -16.00 -25.84 -27.42
CA GLY A 546 -16.42 -26.01 -26.03
C GLY A 546 -17.86 -25.57 -25.78
N HIS A 547 -18.25 -24.43 -26.36
CA HIS A 547 -19.62 -23.90 -26.30
C HIS A 547 -20.63 -24.86 -26.92
N LEU A 548 -20.36 -25.37 -28.13
CA LEU A 548 -21.25 -26.31 -28.82
C LEU A 548 -21.39 -27.63 -28.05
N VAL A 549 -20.27 -28.15 -27.53
CA VAL A 549 -20.25 -29.37 -26.71
C VAL A 549 -21.07 -29.18 -25.43
N ARG A 550 -20.98 -28.03 -24.76
CA ARG A 550 -21.80 -27.73 -23.58
C ARG A 550 -23.27 -27.62 -23.92
N ARG A 551 -23.61 -26.92 -25.02
CA ARG A 551 -24.99 -26.79 -25.50
C ARG A 551 -25.62 -28.16 -25.75
N PHE A 552 -24.88 -29.08 -26.38
CA PHE A 552 -25.33 -30.46 -26.55
C PHE A 552 -25.40 -31.21 -25.21
N SER A 553 -24.40 -31.07 -24.33
CA SER A 553 -24.39 -31.70 -23.00
C SER A 553 -25.63 -31.32 -22.18
N ALA A 554 -26.07 -30.06 -22.23
CA ALA A 554 -27.30 -29.61 -21.58
C ALA A 554 -28.56 -30.31 -22.14
N GLN A 555 -28.65 -30.48 -23.46
CA GLN A 555 -29.76 -31.22 -24.08
C GLN A 555 -29.71 -32.72 -23.76
N TYR A 556 -28.50 -33.30 -23.78
CA TYR A 556 -28.26 -34.71 -23.46
C TYR A 556 -28.64 -35.03 -22.01
N TYR A 557 -28.29 -34.15 -21.07
CA TYR A 557 -28.67 -34.29 -19.67
C TYR A 557 -30.20 -34.23 -19.50
N ARG A 558 -30.90 -33.31 -20.18
CA ARG A 558 -32.38 -33.26 -20.13
C ARG A 558 -33.04 -34.55 -20.64
N LYS A 559 -32.39 -35.25 -21.58
CA LYS A 559 -32.90 -36.49 -22.16
C LYS A 559 -32.54 -37.74 -21.35
N THR A 560 -31.36 -37.76 -20.71
CA THR A 560 -30.76 -38.99 -20.14
C THR A 560 -30.47 -38.92 -18.64
N SER A 561 -30.58 -37.73 -18.03
CA SER A 561 -30.16 -37.42 -16.66
C SER A 561 -28.70 -37.75 -16.36
N LYS A 562 -27.85 -37.81 -17.38
CA LYS A 562 -26.41 -38.11 -17.29
C LYS A 562 -25.62 -37.04 -18.02
N ASP A 563 -24.43 -36.72 -17.53
CA ASP A 563 -23.54 -35.77 -18.20
C ASP A 563 -22.91 -36.41 -19.46
N TYR A 564 -22.90 -35.66 -20.55
CA TYR A 564 -22.44 -36.15 -21.86
C TYR A 564 -20.94 -36.49 -21.85
N LEU A 565 -20.12 -35.60 -21.28
CA LEU A 565 -18.67 -35.76 -21.28
C LEU A 565 -18.26 -36.98 -20.46
N THR A 566 -18.81 -37.15 -19.27
CA THR A 566 -18.52 -38.31 -18.40
C THR A 566 -18.97 -39.62 -19.02
N GLN A 567 -20.17 -39.67 -19.61
CA GLN A 567 -20.75 -40.94 -20.06
C GLN A 567 -20.18 -41.40 -21.41
N ARG A 568 -19.85 -40.47 -22.33
CA ARG A 568 -19.57 -40.83 -23.73
C ARG A 568 -18.17 -40.44 -24.21
N VAL A 569 -17.57 -39.42 -23.60
CA VAL A 569 -16.30 -38.84 -24.05
C VAL A 569 -15.14 -39.30 -23.16
N MET A 570 -15.21 -39.08 -21.85
CA MET A 570 -14.17 -39.38 -20.87
C MET A 570 -14.40 -40.73 -20.18
N THR A 571 -14.56 -41.80 -20.96
CA THR A 571 -14.76 -43.16 -20.42
C THR A 571 -13.43 -43.78 -19.98
N PHE A 572 -13.40 -44.52 -18.86
CA PHE A 572 -12.27 -45.35 -18.41
C PHE A 572 -10.89 -44.66 -18.44
N GLY A 573 -10.65 -43.68 -17.56
CA GLY A 573 -9.33 -43.07 -17.37
C GLY A 573 -8.84 -42.16 -18.50
N THR A 574 -9.65 -41.93 -19.55
CA THR A 574 -9.29 -41.05 -20.66
C THR A 574 -9.29 -39.58 -20.22
N ALA A 575 -8.15 -38.90 -20.31
CA ALA A 575 -8.07 -37.45 -20.11
C ALA A 575 -8.66 -36.72 -21.33
N LEU A 576 -9.35 -35.60 -21.08
CA LEU A 576 -9.80 -34.73 -22.17
C LEU A 576 -8.61 -33.99 -22.77
N THR A 577 -8.08 -34.49 -23.88
CA THR A 577 -7.04 -33.85 -24.70
C THR A 577 -7.67 -33.14 -25.91
N PRO A 578 -6.95 -32.31 -26.67
CA PRO A 578 -7.51 -31.67 -27.87
C PRO A 578 -8.12 -32.66 -28.85
N ASP A 579 -7.42 -33.77 -29.14
CA ASP A 579 -7.91 -34.82 -30.05
C ASP A 579 -9.22 -35.46 -29.53
N VAL A 580 -9.34 -35.66 -28.20
CA VAL A 580 -10.58 -36.17 -27.60
C VAL A 580 -11.68 -35.11 -27.65
N ALA A 581 -11.37 -33.83 -27.44
CA ALA A 581 -12.32 -32.73 -27.54
C ALA A 581 -12.91 -32.63 -28.97
N GLY A 582 -12.06 -32.67 -30.00
CA GLY A 582 -12.49 -32.61 -31.39
C GLY A 582 -13.10 -33.90 -31.91
N PHE A 583 -12.31 -34.96 -32.05
CA PHE A 583 -12.76 -36.17 -32.74
C PHE A 583 -13.81 -36.96 -31.96
N ARG A 584 -13.84 -36.85 -30.62
CA ARG A 584 -14.75 -37.64 -29.78
C ARG A 584 -15.89 -36.83 -29.18
N ALA A 585 -15.63 -35.67 -28.59
CA ALA A 585 -16.67 -34.84 -27.96
C ALA A 585 -17.51 -34.10 -28.99
N LEU A 586 -16.93 -33.56 -30.06
CA LEU A 586 -17.71 -32.94 -31.13
C LEU A 586 -18.21 -34.00 -32.12
N GLY A 587 -17.33 -34.91 -32.54
CA GLY A 587 -17.64 -35.92 -33.58
C GLY A 587 -18.77 -36.91 -33.26
N LYS A 588 -19.05 -37.20 -31.99
CA LYS A 588 -20.13 -38.15 -31.59
C LYS A 588 -21.51 -37.52 -31.45
N ILE A 589 -21.62 -36.19 -31.53
CA ILE A 589 -22.89 -35.50 -31.26
C ILE A 589 -23.98 -35.95 -32.24
N GLU A 590 -23.68 -35.99 -33.53
CA GLU A 590 -24.65 -36.34 -34.56
C GLU A 590 -25.12 -37.80 -34.41
N GLU A 591 -24.17 -38.75 -34.31
CA GLU A 591 -24.44 -40.18 -34.07
C GLU A 591 -25.35 -40.39 -32.85
N LEU A 592 -25.01 -39.78 -31.71
CA LEU A 592 -25.77 -39.93 -30.47
C LEU A 592 -27.15 -39.27 -30.55
N SER A 593 -27.25 -38.13 -31.24
CA SER A 593 -28.54 -37.45 -31.42
C SER A 593 -29.52 -38.32 -32.21
N HIS A 594 -29.04 -39.03 -33.24
CA HIS A 594 -29.85 -39.98 -33.99
C HIS A 594 -30.22 -41.20 -33.15
N MET A 595 -29.26 -41.81 -32.45
CA MET A 595 -29.52 -42.98 -31.59
C MET A 595 -30.52 -42.70 -30.46
N LEU A 596 -30.50 -41.50 -29.89
CA LEU A 596 -31.36 -41.11 -28.77
C LEU A 596 -32.64 -40.37 -29.21
N ASN A 597 -32.87 -40.27 -30.51
CA ASN A 597 -33.98 -39.52 -31.12
C ASN A 597 -34.10 -38.09 -30.53
N MET A 598 -32.99 -37.37 -30.55
CA MET A 598 -32.88 -35.98 -30.12
C MET A 598 -32.95 -35.06 -31.35
N GLY A 599 -33.89 -34.12 -31.34
CA GLY A 599 -33.98 -33.09 -32.39
C GLY A 599 -32.86 -32.07 -32.24
N LEU A 600 -31.89 -32.09 -33.17
CA LEU A 600 -30.90 -31.04 -33.31
C LEU A 600 -31.30 -30.09 -34.43
N ASP A 601 -31.28 -28.80 -34.12
CA ASP A 601 -31.51 -27.71 -35.08
C ASP A 601 -30.52 -27.81 -36.27
N PRO A 602 -30.98 -27.62 -37.53
CA PRO A 602 -30.11 -27.71 -38.71
C PRO A 602 -28.91 -26.76 -38.67
N SER A 603 -29.09 -25.53 -38.17
CA SER A 603 -27.99 -24.58 -38.03
C SER A 603 -26.97 -25.05 -36.99
N PHE A 604 -27.41 -25.71 -35.92
CA PHE A 604 -26.52 -26.29 -34.92
C PHE A 604 -25.69 -27.45 -35.50
N ARG A 605 -26.29 -28.31 -36.32
CA ARG A 605 -25.56 -29.37 -37.06
C ARG A 605 -24.50 -28.78 -37.99
N GLN A 606 -24.85 -27.73 -38.72
CA GLN A 606 -23.91 -27.07 -39.63
C GLN A 606 -22.70 -26.48 -38.88
N ARG A 607 -22.89 -25.87 -37.70
CA ARG A 607 -21.78 -25.38 -36.87
C ARG A 607 -20.84 -26.50 -36.43
N ILE A 608 -21.42 -27.63 -36.01
CA ILE A 608 -20.65 -28.82 -35.61
C ILE A 608 -19.78 -29.28 -36.80
N ALA A 609 -20.37 -29.38 -37.99
CA ALA A 609 -19.66 -29.79 -39.20
C ALA A 609 -18.51 -28.83 -39.55
N VAL A 610 -18.75 -27.51 -39.52
CA VAL A 610 -17.72 -26.49 -39.77
C VAL A 610 -16.59 -26.59 -38.75
N CYS A 611 -16.91 -26.64 -37.45
CA CYS A 611 -15.90 -26.74 -36.39
C CYS A 611 -15.08 -28.04 -36.48
N LEU A 612 -15.71 -29.17 -36.86
CA LEU A 612 -15.01 -30.44 -37.02
C LEU A 612 -14.06 -30.43 -38.23
N ALA A 613 -14.49 -29.84 -39.34
CA ALA A 613 -13.66 -29.64 -40.52
C ALA A 613 -12.44 -28.75 -40.21
N GLU A 614 -12.68 -27.63 -39.50
CA GLU A 614 -11.63 -26.69 -39.09
C GLU A 614 -10.65 -27.28 -38.08
N PHE A 615 -11.14 -28.06 -37.12
CA PHE A 615 -10.29 -28.81 -36.21
C PHE A 615 -9.41 -29.83 -36.92
N THR A 616 -9.96 -30.54 -37.91
CA THR A 616 -9.20 -31.52 -38.70
C THR A 616 -8.13 -30.83 -39.54
N ARG A 617 -8.45 -29.68 -40.15
CA ARG A 617 -7.52 -28.85 -40.92
C ARG A 617 -6.36 -28.33 -40.05
N ASN A 618 -6.64 -27.93 -38.82
CA ASN A 618 -5.68 -27.30 -37.91
C ASN A 618 -5.11 -28.24 -36.84
N ALA A 619 -5.26 -29.57 -36.97
CA ALA A 619 -4.93 -30.52 -35.91
C ALA A 619 -3.46 -30.43 -35.43
N GLU A 620 -2.51 -30.21 -36.33
CA GLU A 620 -1.10 -30.04 -35.97
C GLU A 620 -0.85 -28.73 -35.20
N ALA A 621 -1.45 -27.63 -35.63
CA ALA A 621 -1.36 -26.34 -34.94
C ALA A 621 -1.98 -26.43 -33.53
N VAL A 622 -3.15 -27.07 -33.42
CA VAL A 622 -3.82 -27.34 -32.15
C VAL A 622 -2.91 -28.15 -31.20
N ARG A 623 -2.22 -29.18 -31.69
CA ARG A 623 -1.29 -29.97 -30.88
C ARG A 623 -0.08 -29.16 -30.41
N LYS A 624 0.42 -28.24 -31.24
CA LYS A 624 1.56 -27.36 -30.92
C LYS A 624 1.24 -26.39 -29.79
N VAL A 625 0.02 -25.84 -29.75
CA VAL A 625 -0.46 -24.91 -28.70
C VAL A 625 -1.61 -25.51 -27.89
N ARG A 626 -1.48 -26.78 -27.52
CA ARG A 626 -2.53 -27.57 -26.86
C ARG A 626 -3.13 -26.90 -25.62
N ASP A 627 -2.29 -26.23 -24.82
CA ASP A 627 -2.71 -25.65 -23.55
C ASP A 627 -3.65 -24.46 -23.79
N ALA A 628 -3.36 -23.65 -24.84
CA ALA A 628 -4.18 -22.52 -25.25
C ALA A 628 -5.53 -22.98 -25.80
N PHE A 629 -5.51 -23.97 -26.71
CA PHE A 629 -6.73 -24.59 -27.23
C PHE A 629 -7.61 -25.15 -26.11
N MET A 630 -7.03 -25.88 -25.16
CA MET A 630 -7.79 -26.48 -24.06
C MET A 630 -8.31 -25.44 -23.06
N ALA A 631 -7.55 -24.39 -22.79
CA ALA A 631 -8.02 -23.28 -21.96
C ALA A 631 -9.25 -22.62 -22.61
N ALA A 632 -9.16 -22.30 -23.91
CA ALA A 632 -10.26 -21.74 -24.66
C ALA A 632 -11.48 -22.69 -24.72
N PHE A 633 -11.27 -23.99 -24.95
CA PHE A 633 -12.34 -25.00 -24.93
C PHE A 633 -13.09 -25.03 -23.61
N TRP A 634 -12.37 -25.10 -22.49
CA TRP A 634 -13.01 -25.09 -21.18
C TRP A 634 -13.70 -23.77 -20.88
N SER A 635 -13.17 -22.64 -21.37
CA SER A 635 -13.84 -21.35 -21.26
C SER A 635 -15.15 -21.31 -22.04
N GLY A 636 -15.17 -21.78 -23.28
CA GLY A 636 -16.40 -21.88 -24.06
C GLY A 636 -17.42 -22.83 -23.42
N TYR A 637 -16.96 -23.96 -22.87
CA TYR A 637 -17.82 -24.89 -22.13
C TYR A 637 -18.40 -24.26 -20.85
N GLY A 638 -17.58 -23.52 -20.09
CA GLY A 638 -18.00 -22.89 -18.84
C GLY A 638 -18.91 -21.69 -19.03
N LEU A 639 -18.66 -20.87 -20.06
CA LEU A 639 -19.34 -19.59 -20.29
C LEU A 639 -20.50 -19.69 -21.28
N TYR A 640 -20.95 -20.88 -21.67
CA TYR A 640 -21.94 -21.05 -22.74
C TYR A 640 -23.28 -20.32 -22.52
N ASP A 641 -23.63 -20.04 -21.25
CA ASP A 641 -24.87 -19.37 -20.86
C ASP A 641 -24.67 -17.94 -20.34
N LEU A 642 -23.43 -17.45 -20.31
CA LEU A 642 -23.14 -16.06 -19.95
C LEU A 642 -23.82 -15.14 -20.97
N GLY A 643 -24.47 -14.05 -20.53
CA GLY A 643 -25.19 -13.15 -21.44
C GLY A 643 -26.45 -13.71 -22.11
N SER A 644 -26.86 -14.96 -21.84
CA SER A 644 -28.08 -15.52 -22.45
C SER A 644 -29.37 -14.89 -21.88
N PRO A 645 -30.43 -14.67 -22.69
CA PRO A 645 -31.69 -14.09 -22.22
C PRO A 645 -32.33 -14.88 -21.07
N GLN A 646 -32.16 -16.21 -21.06
CA GLN A 646 -32.66 -17.11 -20.02
C GLN A 646 -31.99 -16.90 -18.65
N ARG A 647 -30.76 -16.37 -18.63
CA ARG A 647 -30.03 -16.02 -17.41
C ARG A 647 -30.42 -14.62 -16.91
N ALA A 648 -30.70 -13.68 -17.82
CA ALA A 648 -31.20 -12.35 -17.49
C ALA A 648 -32.57 -12.40 -16.78
N VAL A 649 -33.48 -13.28 -17.22
CA VAL A 649 -34.78 -13.51 -16.55
C VAL A 649 -34.61 -14.12 -15.14
N LYS A 650 -33.70 -15.10 -14.98
CA LYS A 650 -33.40 -15.70 -13.66
C LYS A 650 -32.77 -14.72 -12.66
N ASN A 651 -31.96 -13.77 -13.13
CA ASN A 651 -31.34 -12.76 -12.27
C ASN A 651 -32.33 -11.65 -11.88
N ALA A 652 -33.34 -11.37 -12.71
CA ALA A 652 -34.43 -10.44 -12.38
C ALA A 652 -35.39 -10.99 -11.30
N ASP A 653 -35.54 -12.32 -11.23
CA ASP A 653 -36.40 -13.01 -10.26
C ASP A 653 -35.66 -13.45 -8.97
N ALA A 654 -34.36 -13.15 -8.83
CA ALA A 654 -33.60 -13.49 -7.62
C ALA A 654 -33.85 -12.43 -6.53
N PRO A 655 -34.26 -12.82 -5.29
CA PRO A 655 -34.45 -11.85 -4.22
C PRO A 655 -33.11 -11.16 -3.90
N ILE A 656 -33.13 -9.84 -3.88
CA ILE A 656 -32.01 -8.99 -3.47
C ILE A 656 -31.67 -9.36 -2.02
N GLN A 657 -30.61 -10.14 -1.83
CA GLN A 657 -30.00 -10.30 -0.51
C GLN A 657 -29.14 -9.08 -0.27
N GLU A 658 -29.67 -8.13 0.50
CA GLU A 658 -28.88 -7.08 1.14
C GLU A 658 -27.83 -7.75 2.04
N THR A 659 -26.57 -7.70 1.62
CA THR A 659 -25.43 -8.05 2.46
C THR A 659 -25.02 -6.83 3.26
N ASN A 660 -25.19 -6.91 4.59
CA ASN A 660 -24.54 -6.06 5.59
C ASN A 660 -23.02 -6.21 5.59
#